data_AF-A0A4X1TL49-F1
#
_entry.id   AF-A0A4X1TL49-F1
#
_cell.length_a   1.000
_cell.length_b   1.000
_cell.length_c   1.000
_cell.angle_alpha   90.00
_cell.angle_beta   90.00
_cell.angle_gamma   90.00
#
_symmetry.space_group_name_H-M   'P 1'
#
loop_
_entity.id
_entity.type
_entity.pdbx_description
1 polymer ?
#
loop_
_entity_poly.entity_id
_entity_poly.type
_entity_poly.pdbx_seq_one_letter_code
_entity_poly.pdbx_strand_id
1 'polypeptide(L)'
;MEDLGENTTVLSTLRSLNSFISQRVEGGSGLDVSTPAQGSLQMQYQQSMQLEERAEQIRSKSHLIQVEREKMQMELSHKRARVELERAASTSARSYEREVDRNQELLTRIRQLQEREAEAEEKMKEQLERYRLCQQSLDAASRKLREEEDSLAEAGETISALKGRLSELQWSAMNQEMQVKRLESEKQELKEQLDLQHKKWQEAQQKVQELQASQDARADQEQRIKDLEQKLSLQEQDAAIVRSMRSELVRLPTMERELRQLREENACLRETREASGLLREELEGLQRRLGRQEKLQENLVNLELENERLLTKLQSWERLGQTTGLSIRTPEELSSFIVELQQRELTLKDRNSTLTSSARGLEKARLQLQEEVRQVSSQLLEERKKRETHEALARRLQKRVLLLTKERDGMRAILGSYDSELTPAEYAPQLTRRLREAEDMVQKVHAHSSEVEVQLSQALEELGGQKQRADALEMELQMLKSQAGPAEQSFLFSREEVSALRLKIEELAQERSRLEEDKKLLEAQLERLTLQGDFDQSRTKVLHLSLNPASVARQRFREDWQQLQEECKHLRELVRALEAGGPVPADLEAAAGLPSSKEVAGRGPLGHQDAAAGDGVLAHRAGAHRAAPAAPGQHPRLPQRPHARPLQPPDRGLARPRARRPSGGAASDSARGGPLSPAPAQDPRAGPPWPVGSCCERRPRPGPWLRPTLRGRATTPHPPSGRQA
;
A
#
# COMPACT_ATOMS: atom_id res chain seq x y z
N MET A 1 49.79 35.87 -123.67
CA MET A 1 50.85 35.57 -122.70
C MET A 1 51.46 34.24 -123.12
N GLU A 2 52.07 34.16 -124.30
CA GLU A 2 53.39 34.72 -124.69
C GLU A 2 54.53 33.86 -124.12
N ASP A 3 55.62 33.58 -124.83
CA ASP A 3 56.15 34.23 -126.05
C ASP A 3 55.86 33.46 -127.36
N LEU A 4 55.56 34.13 -128.48
CA LEU A 4 56.47 34.64 -129.54
C LEU A 4 57.42 33.55 -130.10
N GLY A 5 57.62 33.43 -131.42
CA GLY A 5 57.20 34.27 -132.54
C GLY A 5 58.27 34.20 -133.65
N GLU A 6 57.99 34.77 -134.82
CA GLU A 6 59.00 35.04 -135.88
C GLU A 6 59.66 33.79 -136.55
N ASN A 7 60.00 33.77 -137.85
CA ASN A 7 59.81 34.75 -138.92
C ASN A 7 59.51 34.10 -140.30
N THR A 8 58.93 34.93 -141.16
CA THR A 8 58.74 34.81 -142.62
C THR A 8 59.85 34.03 -143.36
N THR A 9 59.54 33.09 -144.27
CA THR A 9 59.06 33.34 -145.65
C THR A 9 59.79 34.45 -146.44
N VAL A 10 61.13 34.40 -146.53
CA VAL A 10 61.93 35.36 -147.35
C VAL A 10 62.80 34.68 -148.42
N LEU A 11 62.88 33.35 -148.48
CA LEU A 11 63.76 32.61 -149.42
C LEU A 11 63.05 31.54 -150.28
N SER A 12 61.98 31.92 -151.00
CA SER A 12 61.32 31.05 -151.98
C SER A 12 61.09 31.67 -153.37
N THR A 13 61.53 32.91 -153.62
CA THR A 13 61.21 33.68 -154.85
C THR A 13 62.44 34.27 -155.56
N LEU A 14 63.56 33.52 -155.62
CA LEU A 14 64.78 33.99 -156.33
C LEU A 14 65.52 32.90 -157.13
N ARG A 15 64.79 32.03 -157.85
CA ARG A 15 65.39 31.16 -158.90
C ARG A 15 64.47 30.77 -160.08
N SER A 16 63.44 31.55 -160.38
CA SER A 16 62.50 31.23 -161.48
C SER A 16 62.13 32.47 -162.31
N LEU A 17 63.14 33.01 -163.01
CA LEU A 17 63.17 33.93 -164.17
C LEU A 17 64.37 34.88 -163.97
N ASN A 18 65.62 34.65 -164.40
CA ASN A 18 66.16 34.07 -165.64
C ASN A 18 65.40 34.41 -166.94
N SER A 19 66.15 34.64 -168.03
CA SER A 19 65.64 34.79 -169.40
C SER A 19 64.51 35.81 -169.68
N PHE A 20 64.60 37.09 -169.23
CA PHE A 20 63.76 38.16 -169.80
C PHE A 20 64.37 39.58 -169.91
N ILE A 21 65.67 39.78 -169.66
CA ILE A 21 66.37 41.06 -169.95
C ILE A 21 67.30 40.95 -171.17
N SER A 22 67.60 39.74 -171.65
CA SER A 22 68.28 39.53 -172.93
C SER A 22 67.27 39.33 -174.07
N GLN A 23 67.28 40.26 -175.04
CA GLN A 23 66.65 40.19 -176.37
C GLN A 23 65.10 40.11 -176.46
N ARG A 24 64.43 41.27 -176.35
CA ARG A 24 63.63 41.89 -177.45
C ARG A 24 63.02 43.23 -176.99
N VAL A 25 62.81 44.25 -177.83
CA VAL A 25 63.01 44.39 -179.29
C VAL A 25 63.73 45.71 -179.60
N GLU A 26 64.82 45.67 -180.35
CA GLU A 26 65.04 46.65 -181.43
C GLU A 26 65.45 45.86 -182.68
N GLY A 27 64.63 45.95 -183.71
CA GLY A 27 64.73 45.08 -184.88
C GLY A 27 63.77 45.53 -185.97
N GLY A 28 64.09 46.66 -186.62
CA GLY A 28 63.45 47.07 -187.87
C GLY A 28 63.14 48.56 -187.98
N SER A 29 63.80 49.19 -188.97
CA SER A 29 63.44 50.45 -189.62
C SER A 29 63.61 51.76 -188.82
N GLY A 30 64.49 52.68 -189.21
CA GLY A 30 65.46 52.61 -190.32
C GLY A 30 65.98 53.96 -190.79
N LEU A 31 66.67 53.92 -191.94
CA LEU A 31 67.22 55.04 -192.70
C LEU A 31 68.46 55.73 -192.12
N ASP A 32 69.62 55.12 -192.41
CA ASP A 32 70.67 55.89 -193.08
C ASP A 32 70.04 56.59 -194.30
N VAL A 33 70.14 57.92 -194.36
CA VAL A 33 69.64 58.70 -195.50
C VAL A 33 70.78 58.92 -196.48
N SER A 34 70.67 58.32 -197.67
CA SER A 34 71.42 58.77 -198.84
C SER A 34 71.12 60.25 -199.10
N THR A 35 72.17 61.06 -199.19
CA THR A 35 72.14 62.53 -199.20
C THR A 35 71.09 63.18 -200.11
N PRO A 36 70.41 64.22 -199.60
CA PRO A 36 70.03 65.39 -200.39
C PRO A 36 70.78 66.66 -199.94
N ALA A 37 70.89 67.63 -200.85
CA ALA A 37 71.45 68.95 -200.54
C ALA A 37 70.46 69.85 -199.79
N GLN A 38 70.99 70.81 -199.03
CA GLN A 38 70.40 72.06 -198.51
C GLN A 38 68.84 72.19 -198.55
N GLY A 39 68.16 72.08 -197.40
CA GLY A 39 66.68 72.10 -197.38
C GLY A 39 65.91 72.35 -196.06
N SER A 40 66.33 73.30 -195.21
CA SER A 40 65.60 73.78 -194.00
C SER A 40 65.49 72.82 -192.79
N LEU A 41 65.22 73.35 -191.58
CA LEU A 41 65.44 72.66 -190.30
C LEU A 41 64.24 72.66 -189.30
N GLN A 42 63.18 73.44 -189.54
CA GLN A 42 62.25 73.83 -188.45
C GLN A 42 61.17 72.79 -188.10
N MET A 43 60.77 71.92 -189.04
CA MET A 43 59.63 71.01 -188.84
C MET A 43 59.91 69.80 -187.94
N GLN A 44 61.15 69.31 -187.85
CA GLN A 44 61.49 68.12 -187.06
C GLN A 44 61.31 68.33 -185.56
N TYR A 45 61.61 69.53 -185.05
CA TYR A 45 61.62 69.81 -183.61
C TYR A 45 60.21 69.70 -182.98
N GLN A 46 59.17 70.11 -183.72
CA GLN A 46 57.77 70.05 -183.26
C GLN A 46 57.25 68.62 -183.13
N GLN A 47 57.73 67.69 -183.97
CA GLN A 47 57.32 66.28 -183.88
C GLN A 47 57.95 65.57 -182.69
N SER A 48 59.18 65.95 -182.29
CA SER A 48 59.85 65.40 -181.11
C SER A 48 59.09 65.71 -179.81
N MET A 49 58.75 67.00 -179.60
CA MET A 49 57.97 67.45 -178.43
C MET A 49 56.67 66.67 -178.25
N GLN A 50 55.90 66.47 -179.32
CA GLN A 50 54.62 65.75 -179.26
C GLN A 50 54.75 64.26 -178.90
N LEU A 51 55.91 63.64 -179.10
CA LEU A 51 56.17 62.27 -178.67
C LEU A 51 56.59 62.21 -177.19
N GLU A 52 57.37 63.18 -176.74
CA GLU A 52 57.82 63.29 -175.35
C GLU A 52 56.66 63.60 -174.40
N GLU A 53 55.80 64.57 -174.74
CA GLU A 53 54.54 64.85 -174.02
C GLU A 53 53.63 63.60 -173.90
N ARG A 54 53.58 62.76 -174.94
CA ARG A 54 52.81 61.50 -174.93
C ARG A 54 53.48 60.46 -174.02
N ALA A 55 54.81 60.38 -174.00
CA ALA A 55 55.54 59.51 -173.10
C ALA A 55 55.33 59.92 -171.63
N GLU A 56 55.33 61.23 -171.32
CA GLU A 56 55.01 61.74 -169.99
C GLU A 56 53.55 61.49 -169.59
N GLN A 57 52.60 61.63 -170.52
CA GLN A 57 51.21 61.24 -170.28
C GLN A 57 51.05 59.74 -170.01
N ILE A 58 51.85 58.88 -170.64
CA ILE A 58 51.83 57.42 -170.37
C ILE A 58 52.49 57.12 -169.02
N ARG A 59 53.61 57.77 -168.69
CA ARG A 59 54.31 57.62 -167.40
C ARG A 59 53.43 58.07 -166.23
N SER A 60 52.82 59.25 -166.32
CA SER A 60 51.91 59.78 -165.29
C SER A 60 50.66 58.91 -165.11
N LYS A 61 50.01 58.45 -166.19
CA LYS A 61 48.90 57.47 -166.11
C LYS A 61 49.33 56.15 -165.48
N SER A 62 50.52 55.65 -165.80
CA SER A 62 51.07 54.41 -165.21
C SER A 62 51.38 54.58 -163.72
N HIS A 63 51.93 55.72 -163.32
CA HIS A 63 52.18 56.05 -161.91
C HIS A 63 50.88 56.22 -161.12
N LEU A 64 49.85 56.87 -161.71
CA LEU A 64 48.51 56.94 -161.13
C LEU A 64 47.94 55.53 -160.86
N ILE A 65 47.95 54.66 -161.87
CA ILE A 65 47.47 53.27 -161.75
C ILE A 65 48.28 52.47 -160.71
N GLN A 66 49.58 52.75 -160.56
CA GLN A 66 50.39 52.13 -159.50
C GLN A 66 49.97 52.63 -158.11
N VAL A 67 49.85 53.93 -157.91
CA VAL A 67 49.41 54.53 -156.63
C VAL A 67 47.97 54.11 -156.29
N GLU A 68 47.09 53.93 -157.28
CA GLU A 68 45.74 53.38 -157.08
C GLU A 68 45.77 51.90 -156.63
N ARG A 69 46.67 51.08 -157.18
CA ARG A 69 46.88 49.69 -156.74
C ARG A 69 47.44 49.63 -155.32
N GLU A 70 48.44 50.45 -155.02
CA GLU A 70 49.04 50.55 -153.68
C GLU A 70 48.02 51.06 -152.65
N LYS A 71 47.23 52.08 -153.00
CA LYS A 71 46.08 52.54 -152.20
C LYS A 71 45.07 51.42 -151.97
N MET A 72 44.65 50.72 -153.01
CA MET A 72 43.68 49.61 -152.88
C MET A 72 44.25 48.46 -152.03
N GLN A 73 45.54 48.15 -152.15
CA GLN A 73 46.22 47.17 -151.31
C GLN A 73 46.30 47.61 -149.85
N MET A 74 46.57 48.90 -149.58
CA MET A 74 46.58 49.48 -148.23
C MET A 74 45.18 49.60 -147.62
N GLU A 75 44.15 49.89 -148.42
CA GLU A 75 42.77 49.81 -147.99
C GLU A 75 42.37 48.36 -147.63
N LEU A 76 42.80 47.37 -148.42
CA LEU A 76 42.53 45.96 -148.15
C LEU A 76 43.31 45.44 -146.94
N SER A 77 44.56 45.87 -146.73
CA SER A 77 45.33 45.51 -145.52
C SER A 77 44.74 46.17 -144.27
N HIS A 78 44.34 47.44 -144.33
CA HIS A 78 43.65 48.12 -143.24
C HIS A 78 42.28 47.48 -142.93
N LYS A 79 41.50 47.10 -143.96
CA LYS A 79 40.24 46.35 -143.78
C LYS A 79 40.47 44.98 -143.14
N ARG A 80 41.55 44.26 -143.49
CA ARG A 80 41.94 42.99 -142.85
C ARG A 80 42.35 43.19 -141.40
N ALA A 81 43.31 44.09 -141.14
CA ALA A 81 43.78 44.39 -139.79
C ALA A 81 42.65 44.85 -138.87
N ARG A 82 41.71 45.67 -139.37
CA ARG A 82 40.50 46.04 -138.62
C ARG A 82 39.62 44.83 -138.30
N VAL A 83 39.33 43.97 -139.27
CA VAL A 83 38.53 42.74 -139.04
C VAL A 83 39.25 41.76 -138.12
N GLU A 84 40.58 41.71 -138.14
CA GLU A 84 41.40 40.89 -137.24
C GLU A 84 41.40 41.45 -135.81
N LEU A 85 41.46 42.78 -135.64
CA LEU A 85 41.29 43.44 -134.34
C LEU A 85 39.85 43.29 -133.79
N GLU A 86 38.83 43.46 -134.63
CA GLU A 86 37.42 43.23 -134.24
C GLU A 86 37.17 41.76 -133.87
N ARG A 87 37.80 40.81 -134.58
CA ARG A 87 37.78 39.38 -134.21
C ARG A 87 38.50 39.14 -132.88
N ALA A 88 39.72 39.67 -132.71
CA ALA A 88 40.50 39.53 -131.47
C ALA A 88 39.75 40.09 -130.25
N ALA A 89 39.13 41.27 -130.41
CA ALA A 89 38.25 41.87 -129.41
C ALA A 89 37.01 41.02 -129.14
N SER A 90 36.37 40.45 -130.18
CA SER A 90 35.23 39.55 -129.98
C SER A 90 35.61 38.24 -129.27
N THR A 91 36.83 37.73 -129.48
CA THR A 91 37.34 36.56 -128.76
C THR A 91 37.75 36.88 -127.33
N SER A 92 38.33 38.06 -127.07
CA SER A 92 38.71 38.48 -125.71
C SER A 92 37.48 38.78 -124.86
N ALA A 93 36.47 39.47 -125.41
CA ALA A 93 35.17 39.65 -124.78
C ALA A 93 34.54 38.30 -124.38
N ARG A 94 34.50 37.34 -125.30
CA ARG A 94 34.02 35.98 -125.02
C ARG A 94 34.87 35.18 -124.03
N SER A 95 36.15 35.49 -123.84
CA SER A 95 36.89 34.94 -122.69
C SER A 95 36.50 35.63 -121.39
N TYR A 96 36.39 36.96 -121.36
CA TYR A 96 35.98 37.69 -120.16
C TYR A 96 34.57 37.31 -119.69
N GLU A 97 33.61 37.11 -120.61
CA GLU A 97 32.28 36.57 -120.31
C GLU A 97 32.40 35.23 -119.55
N ARG A 98 33.15 34.26 -120.07
CA ARG A 98 33.35 32.95 -119.42
C ARG A 98 34.11 33.03 -118.10
N GLU A 99 35.08 33.95 -117.96
CA GLU A 99 35.72 34.16 -116.65
C GLU A 99 34.75 34.84 -115.67
N VAL A 100 33.85 35.71 -116.11
CA VAL A 100 32.78 36.27 -115.28
C VAL A 100 31.79 35.18 -114.84
N ASP A 101 31.38 34.28 -115.73
CA ASP A 101 30.51 33.14 -115.41
C ASP A 101 31.19 32.22 -114.37
N ARG A 102 32.45 31.84 -114.60
CA ARG A 102 33.24 31.05 -113.64
C ARG A 102 33.41 31.75 -112.30
N ASN A 103 33.62 33.07 -112.30
CA ASN A 103 33.69 33.84 -111.05
C ASN A 103 32.33 33.88 -110.33
N GLN A 104 31.20 33.87 -111.04
CA GLN A 104 29.87 33.72 -110.43
C GLN A 104 29.65 32.31 -109.85
N GLU A 105 30.09 31.26 -110.55
CA GLU A 105 30.09 29.88 -110.03
C GLU A 105 30.97 29.74 -108.78
N LEU A 106 32.16 30.34 -108.77
CA LEU A 106 33.05 30.38 -107.62
C LEU A 106 32.44 31.19 -106.46
N LEU A 107 31.85 32.36 -106.72
CA LEU A 107 31.20 33.19 -105.69
C LEU A 107 29.96 32.50 -105.08
N THR A 108 29.14 31.84 -105.89
CA THR A 108 28.00 31.06 -105.37
C THR A 108 28.46 29.84 -104.57
N ARG A 109 29.52 29.15 -105.01
CA ARG A 109 30.13 28.05 -104.25
C ARG A 109 30.79 28.51 -102.95
N ILE A 110 31.42 29.69 -102.92
CA ILE A 110 31.95 30.31 -101.70
C ILE A 110 30.81 30.63 -100.73
N ARG A 111 29.70 31.22 -101.19
CA ARG A 111 28.51 31.45 -100.34
C ARG A 111 27.95 30.16 -99.76
N GLN A 112 27.80 29.10 -100.56
CA GLN A 112 27.35 27.79 -100.08
C GLN A 112 28.31 27.14 -99.07
N LEU A 113 29.61 27.48 -99.09
CA LEU A 113 30.55 27.04 -98.06
C LEU A 113 30.40 27.90 -96.79
N GLN A 114 30.31 29.22 -96.92
CA GLN A 114 30.07 30.14 -95.81
C GLN A 114 28.75 29.88 -95.07
N GLU A 115 27.69 29.53 -95.79
CA GLU A 115 26.39 29.11 -95.24
C GLU A 115 26.54 27.82 -94.42
N ARG A 116 27.29 26.83 -94.92
CA ARG A 116 27.57 25.57 -94.21
C ARG A 116 28.51 25.75 -93.01
N GLU A 117 29.47 26.66 -93.10
CA GLU A 117 30.36 27.05 -92.01
C GLU A 117 29.56 27.75 -90.90
N ALA A 118 28.68 28.69 -91.24
CA ALA A 118 27.76 29.35 -90.31
C ALA A 118 26.80 28.34 -89.65
N GLU A 119 26.16 27.46 -90.43
CA GLU A 119 25.35 26.36 -89.90
C GLU A 119 26.13 25.46 -88.93
N ALA A 120 27.39 25.15 -89.24
CA ALA A 120 28.25 24.33 -88.38
C ALA A 120 28.64 25.08 -87.09
N GLU A 121 28.97 26.36 -87.19
CA GLU A 121 29.20 27.22 -86.03
C GLU A 121 27.95 27.31 -85.13
N GLU A 122 26.76 27.48 -85.69
CA GLU A 122 25.51 27.53 -84.92
C GLU A 122 25.25 26.20 -84.20
N LYS A 123 25.41 25.06 -84.90
CA LYS A 123 25.31 23.73 -84.28
C LYS A 123 26.34 23.52 -83.16
N MET A 124 27.55 24.08 -83.30
CA MET A 124 28.58 24.07 -82.25
C MET A 124 28.24 25.02 -81.08
N LYS A 125 27.66 26.20 -81.35
CA LYS A 125 27.17 27.14 -80.32
C LYS A 125 26.04 26.51 -79.52
N GLU A 126 25.05 25.90 -80.18
CA GLU A 126 23.99 25.13 -79.52
C GLU A 126 24.55 23.99 -78.65
N GLN A 127 25.53 23.23 -79.14
CA GLN A 127 26.16 22.16 -78.35
C GLN A 127 26.87 22.73 -77.12
N LEU A 128 27.64 23.81 -77.25
CA LEU A 128 28.29 24.48 -76.12
C LEU A 128 27.27 25.02 -75.10
N GLU A 129 26.12 25.53 -75.54
CA GLU A 129 25.04 25.96 -74.65
C GLU A 129 24.35 24.79 -73.94
N ARG A 130 24.08 23.69 -74.65
CA ARG A 130 23.60 22.44 -74.05
C ARG A 130 24.59 21.90 -73.01
N TYR A 131 25.89 21.89 -73.32
CA TYR A 131 26.94 21.50 -72.37
C TYR A 131 27.02 22.43 -71.16
N ARG A 132 26.92 23.75 -71.34
CA ARG A 132 26.87 24.74 -70.24
C ARG A 132 25.66 24.54 -69.33
N LEU A 133 24.47 24.30 -69.90
CA LEU A 133 23.24 24.04 -69.13
C LEU A 133 23.33 22.71 -68.36
N CYS A 134 23.91 21.67 -68.97
CA CYS A 134 24.20 20.40 -68.27
C CYS A 134 25.26 20.57 -67.17
N GLN A 135 26.30 21.38 -67.38
CA GLN A 135 27.27 21.70 -66.33
C GLN A 135 26.61 22.46 -65.17
N GLN A 136 25.78 23.47 -65.46
CA GLN A 136 25.04 24.23 -64.46
C GLN A 136 24.06 23.37 -63.66
N SER A 137 23.39 22.40 -64.28
CA SER A 137 22.49 21.48 -63.58
C SER A 137 23.24 20.45 -62.72
N LEU A 138 24.39 19.95 -63.19
CA LEU A 138 25.29 19.08 -62.41
C LEU A 138 25.93 19.83 -61.22
N ASP A 139 26.35 21.08 -61.41
CA ASP A 139 26.83 21.96 -60.35
C ASP A 139 25.75 22.23 -59.31
N ALA A 140 24.51 22.53 -59.75
CA ALA A 140 23.39 22.76 -58.85
C ALA A 140 23.02 21.50 -58.05
N ALA A 141 23.01 20.32 -58.69
CA ALA A 141 22.82 19.04 -58.02
C ALA A 141 23.95 18.76 -57.01
N SER A 142 25.20 19.06 -57.38
CA SER A 142 26.37 18.88 -56.53
C SER A 142 26.47 19.89 -55.38
N ARG A 143 25.79 21.05 -55.45
CA ARG A 143 25.62 21.96 -54.31
C ARG A 143 24.58 21.41 -53.35
N LYS A 144 23.41 21.01 -53.86
CA LYS A 144 22.36 20.35 -53.06
C LYS A 144 22.88 19.11 -52.33
N LEU A 145 23.64 18.24 -52.99
CA LEU A 145 24.20 17.06 -52.32
C LEU A 145 25.13 17.44 -51.15
N ARG A 146 25.91 18.52 -51.26
CA ARG A 146 26.72 19.03 -50.15
C ARG A 146 25.88 19.65 -49.03
N GLU A 147 24.85 20.42 -49.39
CA GLU A 147 23.90 21.00 -48.43
C GLU A 147 23.18 19.90 -47.62
N GLU A 148 22.81 18.78 -48.27
CA GLU A 148 22.27 17.60 -47.60
C GLU A 148 23.35 16.86 -46.77
N GLU A 149 24.56 16.65 -47.28
CA GLU A 149 25.70 16.06 -46.55
C GLU A 149 26.07 16.85 -45.28
N ASP A 150 26.12 18.18 -45.37
CA ASP A 150 26.38 19.08 -44.25
C ASP A 150 25.23 19.00 -43.21
N SER A 151 23.97 18.98 -43.66
CA SER A 151 22.81 18.81 -42.75
C SER A 151 22.81 17.44 -42.04
N LEU A 152 23.30 16.39 -42.71
CA LEU A 152 23.48 15.06 -42.14
C LEU A 152 24.66 15.01 -41.16
N ALA A 153 25.69 15.83 -41.37
CA ALA A 153 26.77 16.03 -40.41
C ALA A 153 26.27 16.75 -39.14
N GLU A 154 25.52 17.84 -39.27
CA GLU A 154 24.87 18.53 -38.14
C GLU A 154 23.91 17.59 -37.36
N ALA A 155 23.12 16.78 -38.07
CA ALA A 155 22.29 15.73 -37.47
C ALA A 155 23.15 14.68 -36.74
N GLY A 156 24.29 14.29 -37.31
CA GLY A 156 25.27 13.40 -36.67
C GLY A 156 25.85 13.98 -35.39
N GLU A 157 26.23 15.26 -35.39
CA GLU A 157 26.74 15.98 -34.22
C GLU A 157 25.69 16.07 -33.11
N THR A 158 24.46 16.48 -33.43
CA THR A 158 23.37 16.55 -32.44
C THR A 158 23.03 15.17 -31.86
N ILE A 159 23.03 14.11 -32.67
CA ILE A 159 22.90 12.72 -32.20
C ILE A 159 24.08 12.33 -31.28
N SER A 160 25.31 12.78 -31.57
CA SER A 160 26.47 12.51 -30.70
C SER A 160 26.35 13.23 -29.35
N ALA A 161 25.91 14.48 -29.33
CA ALA A 161 25.68 15.26 -28.12
C ALA A 161 24.53 14.70 -27.26
N LEU A 162 23.46 14.20 -27.90
CA LEU A 162 22.37 13.50 -27.22
C LEU A 162 22.84 12.16 -26.63
N LYS A 163 23.68 11.39 -27.34
CA LYS A 163 24.32 10.18 -26.78
C LYS A 163 25.21 10.48 -25.58
N GLY A 164 25.95 11.60 -25.60
CA GLY A 164 26.72 12.09 -24.46
C GLY A 164 25.84 12.41 -23.26
N ARG A 165 24.78 13.22 -23.44
CA ARG A 165 23.81 13.52 -22.37
C ARG A 165 23.11 12.27 -21.83
N LEU A 166 22.82 11.29 -22.68
CA LEU A 166 22.25 10.02 -22.24
C LEU A 166 23.21 9.21 -21.36
N SER A 167 24.52 9.17 -21.67
CA SER A 167 25.49 8.48 -20.82
C SER A 167 25.80 9.24 -19.52
N GLU A 168 25.81 10.57 -19.55
CA GLU A 168 25.86 11.43 -18.34
C GLU A 168 24.66 11.16 -17.42
N LEU A 169 23.44 11.12 -17.99
CA LEU A 169 22.22 10.81 -17.23
C LEU A 169 22.24 9.38 -16.68
N GLN A 170 22.64 8.39 -17.47
CA GLN A 170 22.81 7.00 -17.02
C GLN A 170 23.81 6.89 -15.86
N TRP A 171 24.95 7.59 -15.94
CA TRP A 171 25.93 7.62 -14.86
C TRP A 171 25.40 8.33 -13.61
N SER A 172 24.64 9.42 -13.78
CA SER A 172 23.98 10.10 -12.66
C SER A 172 22.93 9.23 -11.96
N ALA A 173 22.14 8.46 -12.73
CA ALA A 173 21.15 7.52 -12.21
C ALA A 173 21.82 6.35 -11.47
N MET A 174 22.87 5.75 -12.04
CA MET A 174 23.65 4.70 -11.39
C MET A 174 24.29 5.17 -10.07
N ASN A 175 24.76 6.41 -10.01
CA ASN A 175 25.24 7.03 -8.77
C ASN A 175 24.13 7.23 -7.74
N GLN A 176 22.94 7.68 -8.15
CA GLN A 176 21.77 7.81 -7.27
C GLN A 176 21.30 6.45 -6.75
N GLU A 177 21.22 5.42 -7.60
CA GLU A 177 20.97 4.04 -7.18
C GLU A 177 21.99 3.56 -6.15
N MET A 178 23.29 3.87 -6.35
CA MET A 178 24.33 3.49 -5.40
C MET A 178 24.23 4.25 -4.07
N GLN A 179 23.69 5.49 -4.07
CA GLN A 179 23.38 6.22 -2.84
C GLN A 179 22.17 5.62 -2.12
N VAL A 180 21.09 5.30 -2.85
CA VAL A 180 19.91 4.62 -2.30
C VAL A 180 20.31 3.30 -1.65
N LYS A 181 21.08 2.45 -2.33
CA LYS A 181 21.54 1.16 -1.81
C LYS A 181 22.38 1.29 -0.52
N ARG A 182 23.17 2.37 -0.36
CA ARG A 182 23.91 2.68 0.88
C ARG A 182 22.96 3.09 2.02
N LEU A 183 22.04 4.01 1.74
CA LEU A 183 21.02 4.45 2.70
C LEU A 183 20.09 3.30 3.12
N GLU A 184 19.86 2.33 2.23
CA GLU A 184 19.13 1.09 2.53
C GLU A 184 19.91 0.15 3.45
N SER A 185 21.24 0.01 3.30
CA SER A 185 22.08 -0.71 4.27
C SER A 185 22.14 0.01 5.62
N GLU A 186 22.36 1.32 5.65
CA GLU A 186 22.36 2.11 6.90
C GLU A 186 21.02 2.01 7.64
N LYS A 187 19.90 2.02 6.90
CA LYS A 187 18.54 1.79 7.41
C LYS A 187 18.31 0.35 7.91
N GLN A 188 19.04 -0.64 7.41
CA GLN A 188 19.01 -2.01 7.93
C GLN A 188 19.84 -2.12 9.22
N GLU A 189 21.07 -1.61 9.23
CA GLU A 189 21.94 -1.57 10.41
C GLU A 189 21.28 -0.84 11.59
N LEU A 190 20.64 0.32 11.35
CA LEU A 190 19.91 1.06 12.39
C LEU A 190 18.69 0.31 12.92
N LYS A 191 18.02 -0.51 12.10
CA LYS A 191 16.94 -1.39 12.56
C LYS A 191 17.47 -2.53 13.43
N GLU A 192 18.55 -3.19 13.01
CA GLU A 192 19.18 -4.25 13.80
C GLU A 192 19.71 -3.71 15.13
N GLN A 193 20.26 -2.50 15.16
CA GLN A 193 20.63 -1.80 16.38
C GLN A 193 19.40 -1.55 17.29
N LEU A 194 18.27 -1.09 16.73
CA LEU A 194 17.03 -0.89 17.49
C LEU A 194 16.49 -2.21 18.07
N ASP A 195 16.46 -3.27 17.28
CA ASP A 195 16.03 -4.61 17.70
C ASP A 195 16.93 -5.18 18.81
N LEU A 196 18.25 -4.94 18.73
CA LEU A 196 19.20 -5.31 19.78
C LEU A 196 18.99 -4.51 21.07
N GLN A 197 18.61 -3.24 21.01
CA GLN A 197 18.26 -2.48 22.22
C GLN A 197 16.91 -2.93 22.79
N HIS A 198 15.93 -3.26 21.93
CA HIS A 198 14.63 -3.76 22.39
C HIS A 198 14.77 -5.13 23.09
N LYS A 199 15.60 -6.04 22.55
CA LYS A 199 15.95 -7.31 23.21
C LYS A 199 16.62 -7.10 24.57
N LYS A 200 17.61 -6.21 24.66
CA LYS A 200 18.26 -5.85 25.95
C LYS A 200 17.28 -5.28 26.98
N TRP A 201 16.31 -4.49 26.53
CA TRP A 201 15.24 -3.97 27.39
C TRP A 201 14.28 -5.08 27.85
N GLN A 202 13.89 -6.00 26.96
CA GLN A 202 13.09 -7.19 27.33
C GLN A 202 13.83 -8.08 28.35
N GLU A 203 15.12 -8.36 28.13
CA GLU A 203 15.96 -9.11 29.07
C GLU A 203 16.09 -8.41 30.43
N ALA A 204 16.21 -7.08 30.44
CA ALA A 204 16.24 -6.30 31.69
C ALA A 204 14.89 -6.37 32.42
N GLN A 205 13.78 -6.29 31.69
CA GLN A 205 12.43 -6.42 32.24
C GLN A 205 12.18 -7.82 32.83
N GLN A 206 12.65 -8.88 32.16
CA GLN A 206 12.63 -10.25 32.68
C GLN A 206 13.43 -10.36 33.98
N LYS A 207 14.66 -9.83 34.02
CA LYS A 207 15.50 -9.82 35.24
C LYS A 207 14.85 -9.04 36.40
N VAL A 208 14.09 -7.97 36.11
CA VAL A 208 13.29 -7.26 37.12
C VAL A 208 12.13 -8.13 37.65
N GLN A 209 11.45 -8.88 36.79
CA GLN A 209 10.39 -9.82 37.19
C GLN A 209 10.94 -10.99 38.02
N GLU A 210 12.07 -11.58 37.61
CA GLU A 210 12.79 -12.61 38.38
C GLU A 210 13.22 -12.08 39.76
N LEU A 211 13.76 -10.85 39.82
CA LEU A 211 14.13 -10.22 41.08
C LEU A 211 12.93 -9.94 41.97
N GLN A 212 11.79 -9.51 41.41
CA GLN A 212 10.55 -9.30 42.19
C GLN A 212 10.05 -10.63 42.78
N ALA A 213 9.91 -11.67 41.97
CA ALA A 213 9.51 -13.00 42.45
C ALA A 213 10.48 -13.55 43.51
N SER A 214 11.78 -13.23 43.41
CA SER A 214 12.77 -13.58 44.44
C SER A 214 12.65 -12.75 45.73
N GLN A 215 12.13 -11.52 45.67
CA GLN A 215 11.82 -10.71 46.85
C GLN A 215 10.54 -11.19 47.54
N ASP A 216 9.50 -11.50 46.77
CA ASP A 216 8.24 -12.05 47.29
C ASP A 216 8.51 -13.39 48.00
N ALA A 217 9.27 -14.28 47.37
CA ALA A 217 9.71 -15.55 47.96
C ALA A 217 10.64 -15.40 49.19
N ARG A 218 11.32 -14.25 49.36
CA ARG A 218 12.07 -13.91 50.58
C ARG A 218 11.16 -13.38 51.68
N ALA A 219 10.16 -12.55 51.36
CA ALA A 219 9.16 -12.09 52.32
C ALA A 219 8.40 -13.28 52.94
N ASP A 220 8.05 -14.27 52.12
CA ASP A 220 7.51 -15.57 52.53
C ASP A 220 8.43 -16.31 53.52
N GLN A 221 9.73 -16.33 53.26
CA GLN A 221 10.72 -16.97 54.13
C GLN A 221 10.91 -16.20 55.44
N GLU A 222 10.92 -14.87 55.40
CA GLU A 222 10.97 -14.03 56.59
C GLU A 222 9.73 -14.20 57.48
N GLN A 223 8.54 -14.32 56.91
CA GLN A 223 7.32 -14.63 57.67
C GLN A 223 7.44 -15.98 58.36
N ARG A 224 7.89 -17.02 57.64
CA ARG A 224 8.12 -18.36 58.21
C ARG A 224 9.21 -18.36 59.29
N ILE A 225 10.24 -17.52 59.18
CA ILE A 225 11.24 -17.31 60.23
C ILE A 225 10.59 -16.68 61.46
N LYS A 226 9.84 -15.58 61.31
CA LYS A 226 9.12 -14.92 62.42
C LYS A 226 8.13 -15.85 63.12
N ASP A 227 7.47 -16.75 62.37
CA ASP A 227 6.61 -17.81 62.91
C ASP A 227 7.38 -18.87 63.71
N LEU A 228 8.61 -19.20 63.30
CA LEU A 228 9.47 -20.17 63.99
C LEU A 228 10.12 -19.54 65.23
N GLU A 229 10.54 -18.28 65.16
CA GLU A 229 11.03 -17.48 66.29
C GLU A 229 9.95 -17.36 67.38
N GLN A 230 8.69 -17.08 67.01
CA GLN A 230 7.56 -17.10 67.94
C GLN A 230 7.40 -18.47 68.60
N LYS A 231 7.41 -19.57 67.83
CA LYS A 231 7.30 -20.94 68.36
C LYS A 231 8.47 -21.31 69.29
N LEU A 232 9.69 -20.89 68.97
CA LEU A 232 10.86 -21.05 69.84
C LEU A 232 10.70 -20.24 71.14
N SER A 233 10.26 -18.98 71.07
CA SER A 233 10.05 -18.16 72.26
C SER A 233 9.00 -18.75 73.23
N LEU A 234 7.97 -19.42 72.70
CA LEU A 234 6.98 -20.17 73.48
C LEU A 234 7.60 -21.43 74.10
N GLN A 235 8.41 -22.19 73.35
CA GLN A 235 9.14 -23.34 73.88
C GLN A 235 10.16 -22.95 74.96
N GLU A 236 10.78 -21.79 74.87
CA GLU A 236 11.68 -21.25 75.89
C GLU A 236 10.93 -20.85 77.17
N GLN A 237 9.73 -20.28 77.04
CA GLN A 237 8.81 -20.00 78.14
C GLN A 237 8.33 -21.29 78.82
N ASP A 238 7.86 -22.27 78.05
CA ASP A 238 7.49 -23.61 78.55
C ASP A 238 8.69 -24.27 79.27
N ALA A 239 9.89 -24.20 78.69
CA ALA A 239 11.10 -24.71 79.31
C ALA A 239 11.51 -23.91 80.56
N ALA A 240 11.16 -22.62 80.67
CA ALA A 240 11.37 -21.82 81.88
C ALA A 240 10.40 -22.23 83.00
N ILE A 241 9.12 -22.47 82.67
CA ILE A 241 8.12 -23.02 83.59
C ILE A 241 8.55 -24.42 84.07
N VAL A 242 8.98 -25.30 83.17
CA VAL A 242 9.53 -26.62 83.55
C VAL A 242 10.79 -26.49 84.42
N ARG A 243 11.60 -25.43 84.27
CA ARG A 243 12.74 -25.15 85.16
C ARG A 243 12.31 -24.62 86.52
N SER A 244 11.31 -23.74 86.62
CA SER A 244 10.79 -23.28 87.92
C SER A 244 10.16 -24.45 88.67
N MET A 245 9.28 -25.22 88.01
CA MET A 245 8.69 -26.45 88.53
C MET A 245 9.77 -27.46 88.98
N ARG A 246 10.85 -27.67 88.21
CA ARG A 246 11.98 -28.51 88.65
C ARG A 246 12.71 -27.93 89.88
N SER A 247 12.86 -26.62 89.98
CA SER A 247 13.45 -25.99 91.17
C SER A 247 12.54 -26.11 92.40
N GLU A 248 11.22 -26.07 92.21
CA GLU A 248 10.21 -26.33 93.23
C GLU A 248 10.25 -27.82 93.65
N LEU A 249 10.32 -28.76 92.70
CA LEU A 249 10.52 -30.20 92.97
C LEU A 249 11.85 -30.51 93.68
N VAL A 250 12.90 -29.71 93.51
CA VAL A 250 14.17 -29.85 94.27
C VAL A 250 14.09 -29.17 95.65
N ARG A 251 13.24 -28.14 95.80
CA ARG A 251 12.87 -27.57 97.10
C ARG A 251 11.86 -28.43 97.86
N LEU A 252 11.08 -29.30 97.19
CA LEU A 252 10.16 -30.21 97.86
C LEU A 252 10.89 -31.07 98.91
N PRO A 253 12.02 -31.75 98.67
CA PRO A 253 12.75 -32.47 99.73
C PRO A 253 13.15 -31.67 100.98
N THR A 254 13.43 -30.35 100.89
CA THR A 254 13.71 -29.51 102.08
C THR A 254 12.42 -29.03 102.72
N MET A 255 11.50 -28.49 101.91
CA MET A 255 10.14 -28.13 102.33
C MET A 255 9.42 -29.33 102.94
N GLU A 256 9.68 -30.56 102.53
CA GLU A 256 9.11 -31.78 103.09
C GLU A 256 9.75 -32.19 104.42
N ARG A 257 10.96 -31.74 104.76
CA ARG A 257 11.57 -31.97 106.09
C ARG A 257 11.01 -30.97 107.08
N GLU A 258 11.00 -29.70 106.68
CA GLU A 258 10.35 -28.61 107.44
C GLU A 258 8.85 -28.89 107.58
N LEU A 259 8.16 -29.29 106.50
CA LEU A 259 6.80 -29.84 106.56
C LEU A 259 6.73 -31.26 107.14
N ARG A 260 7.78 -32.01 107.46
CA ARG A 260 7.62 -33.25 108.26
C ARG A 260 7.46 -32.86 109.73
N GLN A 261 8.37 -32.04 110.24
CA GLN A 261 8.28 -31.46 111.58
C GLN A 261 6.99 -30.63 111.74
N LEU A 262 6.71 -29.71 110.80
CA LEU A 262 5.44 -29.00 110.67
C LEU A 262 4.33 -29.82 110.00
N ARG A 263 4.42 -31.16 109.92
CA ARG A 263 3.27 -32.11 109.77
C ARG A 263 3.11 -32.97 111.02
N GLU A 264 4.10 -33.07 111.90
CA GLU A 264 4.08 -33.86 113.15
C GLU A 264 3.61 -33.01 114.33
N GLU A 265 4.22 -31.86 114.60
CA GLU A 265 3.68 -30.87 115.57
C GLU A 265 2.36 -30.31 115.09
N ASN A 266 2.22 -30.25 113.77
CA ASN A 266 0.94 -29.99 113.20
C ASN A 266 0.04 -31.21 113.35
N ALA A 267 0.46 -32.48 113.21
CA ALA A 267 -0.40 -33.68 113.12
C ALA A 267 -1.58 -33.59 114.08
N CYS A 268 -1.32 -33.52 115.39
CA CYS A 268 -2.38 -33.50 116.39
C CYS A 268 -3.32 -32.27 116.27
N LEU A 269 -2.81 -31.13 115.79
CA LEU A 269 -3.57 -29.91 115.48
C LEU A 269 -4.12 -29.87 114.05
N ARG A 270 -3.62 -30.72 113.13
CA ARG A 270 -4.02 -30.88 111.75
C ARG A 270 -5.08 -31.95 111.74
N GLU A 271 -4.84 -33.20 112.08
CA GLU A 271 -5.84 -34.25 112.35
C GLU A 271 -7.13 -33.75 113.04
N THR A 272 -7.06 -32.77 113.96
CA THR A 272 -8.25 -32.10 114.54
C THR A 272 -8.80 -30.92 113.70
N ARG A 273 -7.95 -30.05 113.14
CA ARG A 273 -8.32 -29.03 112.12
C ARG A 273 -8.44 -29.57 110.69
N GLU A 274 -8.38 -30.89 110.50
CA GLU A 274 -8.49 -31.74 109.30
C GLU A 274 -9.65 -32.71 109.53
N ALA A 275 -9.92 -33.22 110.74
CA ALA A 275 -11.27 -33.68 111.06
C ALA A 275 -12.28 -32.53 110.84
N SER A 276 -11.94 -31.32 111.31
CA SER A 276 -12.71 -30.10 111.02
C SER A 276 -12.40 -29.50 109.64
N GLY A 277 -11.24 -29.85 109.05
CA GLY A 277 -10.69 -29.27 107.83
C GLY A 277 -11.12 -30.03 106.60
N LEU A 278 -10.88 -31.34 106.53
CA LEU A 278 -11.49 -32.26 105.56
C LEU A 278 -13.00 -32.09 105.55
N LEU A 279 -13.72 -31.97 106.67
CA LEU A 279 -15.16 -31.67 106.61
C LEU A 279 -15.47 -30.31 105.95
N ARG A 280 -14.62 -29.29 106.12
CA ARG A 280 -14.74 -27.99 105.43
C ARG A 280 -14.18 -28.01 104.01
N GLU A 281 -13.22 -28.85 103.67
CA GLU A 281 -12.58 -29.04 102.36
C GLU A 281 -13.34 -30.06 101.51
N GLU A 282 -14.20 -30.86 102.13
CA GLU A 282 -15.27 -31.65 101.53
C GLU A 282 -16.47 -30.74 101.29
N LEU A 283 -16.90 -29.90 102.24
CA LEU A 283 -17.98 -28.94 101.99
C LEU A 283 -17.58 -27.88 100.95
N GLU A 284 -16.48 -27.16 101.16
CA GLU A 284 -15.90 -26.25 100.16
C GLU A 284 -15.37 -27.01 98.94
N GLY A 285 -15.00 -28.29 99.06
CA GLY A 285 -14.59 -29.11 97.90
C GLY A 285 -15.77 -29.51 97.05
N LEU A 286 -16.91 -29.80 97.66
CA LEU A 286 -18.21 -30.02 97.03
C LEU A 286 -18.76 -28.69 96.52
N GLN A 287 -18.60 -27.55 97.20
CA GLN A 287 -18.94 -26.23 96.67
C GLN A 287 -17.98 -25.75 95.57
N ARG A 288 -16.70 -26.14 95.58
CA ARG A 288 -15.76 -25.92 94.48
C ARG A 288 -15.97 -26.94 93.36
N ARG A 289 -16.52 -28.13 93.61
CA ARG A 289 -16.88 -29.13 92.58
C ARG A 289 -18.20 -28.73 91.93
N LEU A 290 -19.21 -28.39 92.73
CA LEU A 290 -20.46 -27.76 92.32
C LEU A 290 -20.14 -26.45 91.60
N GLY A 291 -19.48 -25.49 92.22
CA GLY A 291 -18.96 -24.26 91.57
C GLY A 291 -17.93 -24.47 90.43
N ARG A 292 -17.53 -25.71 90.11
CA ARG A 292 -16.83 -26.09 88.87
C ARG A 292 -17.71 -26.86 87.89
N GLN A 293 -18.80 -27.50 88.34
CA GLN A 293 -19.87 -28.11 87.56
C GLN A 293 -20.87 -27.05 87.12
N GLU A 294 -21.42 -26.25 88.05
CA GLU A 294 -21.98 -24.92 87.87
C GLU A 294 -21.10 -23.99 87.05
N LYS A 295 -19.76 -24.10 87.07
CA LYS A 295 -18.92 -23.39 86.09
C LYS A 295 -18.75 -24.14 84.79
N LEU A 296 -18.74 -25.47 84.75
CA LEU A 296 -19.07 -26.25 83.55
C LEU A 296 -20.54 -26.04 83.11
N GLN A 297 -21.23 -25.04 83.75
CA GLN A 297 -22.60 -24.52 83.65
C GLN A 297 -22.70 -22.94 83.87
N GLU A 298 -21.60 -22.16 83.65
CA GLU A 298 -21.28 -20.73 83.19
C GLU A 298 -21.50 -20.05 81.68
N ASN A 299 -21.21 -20.25 80.32
CA ASN A 299 -20.44 -20.84 79.09
C ASN A 299 -20.51 -22.16 78.18
N LEU A 300 -20.61 -23.46 78.52
CA LEU A 300 -20.91 -24.59 77.59
C LEU A 300 -22.20 -24.41 76.80
N VAL A 301 -23.36 -24.07 77.39
CA VAL A 301 -24.50 -23.57 76.58
C VAL A 301 -24.15 -22.26 75.88
N ASN A 302 -23.15 -21.46 76.29
CA ASN A 302 -22.68 -20.41 75.37
C ASN A 302 -21.88 -21.01 74.20
N LEU A 303 -21.16 -22.14 74.36
CA LEU A 303 -20.56 -22.89 73.25
C LEU A 303 -21.63 -23.55 72.39
N GLU A 304 -22.73 -24.06 72.95
CA GLU A 304 -23.88 -24.58 72.19
C GLU A 304 -24.60 -23.43 71.47
N LEU A 305 -24.85 -22.29 72.12
CA LEU A 305 -25.39 -21.08 71.48
C LEU A 305 -24.41 -20.49 70.45
N GLU A 306 -23.10 -20.54 70.67
CA GLU A 306 -22.08 -20.14 69.70
C GLU A 306 -22.04 -21.11 68.52
N ASN A 307 -22.19 -22.41 68.77
CA ASN A 307 -22.30 -23.44 67.74
C ASN A 307 -23.61 -23.28 66.94
N GLU A 308 -24.75 -23.04 67.58
CA GLU A 308 -26.01 -22.66 66.92
C GLU A 308 -25.86 -21.37 66.11
N ARG A 309 -25.17 -20.34 66.63
CA ARG A 309 -24.86 -19.09 65.91
C ARG A 309 -23.89 -19.30 64.74
N LEU A 310 -23.04 -20.32 64.78
CA LEU A 310 -22.15 -20.69 63.67
C LEU A 310 -22.85 -21.58 62.66
N LEU A 311 -23.67 -22.54 63.09
CA LEU A 311 -24.52 -23.40 62.27
C LEU A 311 -25.59 -22.59 61.53
N THR A 312 -26.22 -21.61 62.16
CA THR A 312 -27.18 -20.71 61.48
C THR A 312 -26.49 -19.82 60.43
N LYS A 313 -25.27 -19.33 60.70
CA LYS A 313 -24.44 -18.65 59.69
C LYS A 313 -24.04 -19.58 58.55
N LEU A 314 -23.57 -20.78 58.84
CA LEU A 314 -23.17 -21.78 57.85
C LEU A 314 -24.35 -22.18 56.98
N GLN A 315 -25.50 -22.49 57.58
CA GLN A 315 -26.76 -22.73 56.86
C GLN A 315 -27.21 -21.53 56.03
N SER A 316 -26.93 -20.29 56.44
CA SER A 316 -27.24 -19.11 55.61
C SER A 316 -26.36 -19.06 54.35
N TRP A 317 -25.08 -19.44 54.44
CA TRP A 317 -24.20 -19.58 53.27
C TRP A 317 -24.59 -20.77 52.39
N GLU A 318 -24.92 -21.93 52.98
CA GLU A 318 -25.41 -23.09 52.23
C GLU A 318 -26.71 -22.78 51.48
N ARG A 319 -27.65 -22.07 52.11
CA ARG A 319 -28.89 -21.60 51.47
C ARG A 319 -28.59 -20.60 50.35
N LEU A 320 -27.64 -19.68 50.54
CA LEU A 320 -27.22 -18.75 49.48
C LEU A 320 -26.62 -19.48 48.27
N GLY A 321 -25.78 -20.50 48.48
CA GLY A 321 -25.28 -21.37 47.41
C GLY A 321 -26.42 -22.13 46.70
N GLN A 322 -27.36 -22.70 47.46
CA GLN A 322 -28.54 -23.38 46.92
C GLN A 322 -29.45 -22.44 46.09
N THR A 323 -29.70 -21.21 46.55
CA THR A 323 -30.56 -20.26 45.83
C THR A 323 -29.89 -19.59 44.63
N THR A 324 -28.56 -19.46 44.64
CA THR A 324 -27.80 -18.89 43.49
C THR A 324 -27.40 -19.95 42.46
N GLY A 325 -27.49 -21.24 42.80
CA GLY A 325 -27.02 -22.34 41.94
C GLY A 325 -25.51 -22.43 41.81
N LEU A 326 -24.76 -21.61 42.56
CA LEU A 326 -23.30 -21.57 42.55
C LEU A 326 -22.74 -22.42 43.70
N SER A 327 -21.61 -23.09 43.47
CA SER A 327 -20.90 -23.88 44.49
C SER A 327 -20.13 -22.97 45.46
N ILE A 328 -20.88 -22.18 46.22
CA ILE A 328 -20.40 -21.21 47.20
C ILE A 328 -20.83 -21.68 48.60
N ARG A 329 -19.85 -21.93 49.45
CA ARG A 329 -19.98 -22.38 50.83
C ARG A 329 -19.17 -21.52 51.81
N THR A 330 -18.16 -20.80 51.32
CA THR A 330 -17.36 -19.85 52.12
C THR A 330 -17.33 -18.44 51.51
N PRO A 331 -17.06 -17.39 52.32
CA PRO A 331 -16.79 -16.04 51.80
C PRO A 331 -15.54 -15.95 50.92
N GLU A 332 -14.59 -16.86 51.09
CA GLU A 332 -13.34 -16.93 50.31
C GLU A 332 -13.63 -17.41 48.87
N GLU A 333 -14.50 -18.41 48.70
CA GLU A 333 -15.04 -18.82 47.40
C GLU A 333 -15.79 -17.70 46.68
N LEU A 334 -16.59 -16.89 47.42
CA LEU A 334 -17.22 -15.68 46.88
C LEU A 334 -16.19 -14.69 46.34
N SER A 335 -15.15 -14.37 47.14
CA SER A 335 -14.10 -13.44 46.73
C SER A 335 -13.33 -13.95 45.51
N SER A 336 -13.07 -15.25 45.45
CA SER A 336 -12.39 -15.91 44.32
C SER A 336 -13.24 -15.86 43.05
N PHE A 337 -14.53 -16.17 43.15
CA PHE A 337 -15.48 -16.11 42.03
C PHE A 337 -15.68 -14.68 41.52
N ILE A 338 -15.70 -13.67 42.39
CA ILE A 338 -15.74 -12.26 42.01
C ILE A 338 -14.47 -11.86 41.25
N VAL A 339 -13.29 -12.28 41.71
CA VAL A 339 -12.02 -12.04 41.01
C VAL A 339 -11.98 -12.75 39.66
N GLU A 340 -12.45 -13.99 39.56
CA GLU A 340 -12.59 -14.70 38.28
C GLU A 340 -13.54 -13.98 37.32
N LEU A 341 -14.69 -13.50 37.79
CA LEU A 341 -15.63 -12.73 36.96
C LEU A 341 -15.00 -11.41 36.48
N GLN A 342 -14.29 -10.70 37.35
CA GLN A 342 -13.58 -9.46 36.99
C GLN A 342 -12.47 -9.72 35.96
N GLN A 343 -11.69 -10.80 36.11
CA GLN A 343 -10.69 -11.21 35.12
C GLN A 343 -11.34 -11.57 33.78
N ARG A 344 -12.44 -12.34 33.78
CA ARG A 344 -13.20 -12.67 32.56
C ARG A 344 -13.73 -11.39 31.90
N GLU A 345 -14.31 -10.47 32.67
CA GLU A 345 -14.81 -9.18 32.18
C GLU A 345 -13.70 -8.33 31.55
N LEU A 346 -12.52 -8.26 32.17
CA LEU A 346 -11.34 -7.59 31.60
C LEU A 346 -10.92 -8.23 30.26
N THR A 347 -10.76 -9.56 30.20
CA THR A 347 -10.40 -10.22 28.92
C THR A 347 -11.46 -10.04 27.82
N LEU A 348 -12.74 -9.88 28.18
CA LEU A 348 -13.81 -9.56 27.24
C LEU A 348 -13.76 -8.09 26.79
N LYS A 349 -13.43 -7.15 27.68
CA LYS A 349 -13.19 -5.74 27.34
C LYS A 349 -11.98 -5.58 26.42
N ASP A 350 -10.89 -6.28 26.69
CA ASP A 350 -9.68 -6.29 25.86
C ASP A 350 -10.00 -6.81 24.45
N ARG A 351 -10.68 -7.96 24.36
CA ARG A 351 -11.16 -8.53 23.07
C ARG A 351 -12.13 -7.61 22.33
N ASN A 352 -13.00 -6.90 23.04
CA ASN A 352 -13.87 -5.89 22.45
C ASN A 352 -13.05 -4.69 21.92
N SER A 353 -12.02 -4.26 22.63
CA SER A 353 -11.12 -3.17 22.19
C SER A 353 -10.32 -3.56 20.93
N THR A 354 -9.87 -4.81 20.81
CA THR A 354 -9.15 -5.29 19.61
C THR A 354 -10.10 -5.50 18.43
N LEU A 355 -11.30 -6.03 18.66
CA LEU A 355 -12.33 -6.17 17.61
C LEU A 355 -12.87 -4.81 17.13
N THR A 356 -13.06 -3.83 18.01
CA THR A 356 -13.52 -2.49 17.60
C THR A 356 -12.42 -1.66 16.96
N SER A 357 -11.15 -1.87 17.29
CA SER A 357 -10.03 -1.24 16.57
C SER A 357 -9.77 -1.89 15.21
N SER A 358 -9.88 -3.21 15.08
CA SER A 358 -9.78 -3.89 13.77
C SER A 358 -10.96 -3.57 12.86
N ALA A 359 -12.19 -3.54 13.37
CA ALA A 359 -13.37 -3.11 12.62
C ALA A 359 -13.21 -1.69 12.06
N ARG A 360 -12.80 -0.71 12.88
CA ARG A 360 -12.49 0.66 12.43
C ARG A 360 -11.35 0.73 11.41
N GLY A 361 -10.40 -0.20 11.47
CA GLY A 361 -9.33 -0.34 10.46
C GLY A 361 -9.88 -0.81 9.11
N LEU A 362 -10.69 -1.86 9.12
CA LEU A 362 -11.36 -2.40 7.93
C LEU A 362 -12.37 -1.42 7.33
N GLU A 363 -13.10 -0.66 8.15
CA GLU A 363 -14.00 0.41 7.70
C GLU A 363 -13.25 1.52 6.97
N LYS A 364 -12.09 1.95 7.48
CA LYS A 364 -11.23 2.93 6.81
C LYS A 364 -10.70 2.40 5.47
N ALA A 365 -10.17 1.19 5.45
CA ALA A 365 -9.70 0.55 4.23
C ALA A 365 -10.83 0.40 3.18
N ARG A 366 -12.04 0.04 3.61
CA ARG A 366 -13.22 -0.03 2.73
C ARG A 366 -13.59 1.34 2.16
N LEU A 367 -13.55 2.41 2.97
CA LEU A 367 -13.82 3.77 2.49
C LEU A 367 -12.76 4.24 1.50
N GLN A 368 -11.48 3.96 1.76
CA GLN A 368 -10.37 4.27 0.83
C GLN A 368 -10.55 3.56 -0.52
N LEU A 369 -10.79 2.25 -0.52
CA LEU A 369 -11.08 1.48 -1.74
C LEU A 369 -12.35 1.98 -2.45
N GLN A 370 -13.37 2.42 -1.73
CA GLN A 370 -14.58 3.02 -2.30
C GLN A 370 -14.30 4.39 -2.95
N GLU A 371 -13.43 5.20 -2.36
CA GLU A 371 -12.98 6.48 -2.93
C GLU A 371 -12.07 6.28 -4.16
N GLU A 372 -11.18 5.29 -4.14
CA GLU A 372 -10.31 4.92 -5.27
C GLU A 372 -11.15 4.40 -6.45
N VAL A 373 -12.06 3.44 -6.22
CA VAL A 373 -13.00 2.95 -7.25
C VAL A 373 -13.84 4.11 -7.82
N ARG A 374 -14.27 5.07 -6.99
CA ARG A 374 -14.99 6.27 -7.47
C ARG A 374 -14.10 7.16 -8.33
N GLN A 375 -12.84 7.39 -7.95
CA GLN A 375 -11.88 8.22 -8.68
C GLN A 375 -11.55 7.64 -10.06
N VAL A 376 -11.14 6.37 -10.13
CA VAL A 376 -10.84 5.70 -11.40
C VAL A 376 -12.10 5.59 -12.28
N SER A 377 -13.29 5.41 -11.67
CA SER A 377 -14.57 5.45 -12.41
C SER A 377 -14.85 6.82 -13.03
N SER A 378 -14.55 7.93 -12.34
CA SER A 378 -14.68 9.27 -12.94
C SER A 378 -13.68 9.51 -14.06
N GLN A 379 -12.41 9.11 -13.88
CA GLN A 379 -11.36 9.25 -14.90
C GLN A 379 -11.69 8.46 -16.17
N LEU A 380 -12.18 7.22 -16.02
CA LEU A 380 -12.65 6.40 -17.14
C LEU A 380 -13.81 7.08 -17.90
N LEU A 381 -14.77 7.68 -17.20
CA LEU A 381 -15.88 8.40 -17.84
C LEU A 381 -15.39 9.65 -18.58
N GLU A 382 -14.26 10.25 -18.20
CA GLU A 382 -13.64 11.35 -18.93
C GLU A 382 -12.86 10.88 -20.16
N GLU A 383 -12.04 9.82 -20.06
CA GLU A 383 -11.35 9.25 -21.22
C GLU A 383 -12.33 8.66 -22.25
N ARG A 384 -13.44 8.05 -21.81
CA ARG A 384 -14.51 7.60 -22.72
C ARG A 384 -15.15 8.76 -23.48
N LYS A 385 -15.44 9.90 -22.82
CA LYS A 385 -15.95 11.11 -23.49
C LYS A 385 -14.96 11.70 -24.50
N LYS A 386 -13.66 11.72 -24.16
CA LYS A 386 -12.59 12.15 -25.10
C LYS A 386 -12.54 11.22 -26.31
N ARG A 387 -12.52 9.90 -26.06
CA ARG A 387 -12.58 8.89 -27.12
C ARG A 387 -13.79 9.11 -28.05
N GLU A 388 -14.98 9.37 -27.51
CA GLU A 388 -16.18 9.65 -28.30
C GLU A 388 -16.03 10.89 -29.21
N THR A 389 -15.42 11.99 -28.74
CA THR A 389 -15.19 13.18 -29.58
C THR A 389 -14.15 12.95 -30.67
N HIS A 390 -13.05 12.23 -30.37
CA HIS A 390 -12.03 11.90 -31.38
C HIS A 390 -12.54 10.81 -32.36
N GLU A 391 -13.37 9.85 -31.94
CA GLU A 391 -14.08 8.95 -32.87
C GLU A 391 -15.02 9.73 -33.80
N ALA A 392 -15.73 10.74 -33.30
CA ALA A 392 -16.57 11.61 -34.13
C ALA A 392 -15.76 12.47 -35.11
N LEU A 393 -14.57 12.96 -34.72
CA LEU A 393 -13.65 13.70 -35.58
C LEU A 393 -13.09 12.81 -36.70
N ALA A 394 -12.53 11.65 -36.37
CA ALA A 394 -11.98 10.72 -37.34
C ALA A 394 -13.04 10.28 -38.38
N ARG A 395 -14.27 9.98 -37.94
CA ARG A 395 -15.40 9.65 -38.84
C ARG A 395 -15.83 10.81 -39.76
N ARG A 396 -15.55 12.07 -39.40
CA ARG A 396 -15.77 13.24 -40.28
C ARG A 396 -14.64 13.37 -41.31
N LEU A 397 -13.38 13.25 -40.86
CA LEU A 397 -12.20 13.32 -41.73
C LEU A 397 -12.20 12.19 -42.77
N GLN A 398 -12.52 10.94 -42.39
CA GLN A 398 -12.71 9.80 -43.31
C GLN A 398 -13.71 10.12 -44.44
N LYS A 399 -14.83 10.77 -44.12
CA LYS A 399 -15.83 11.18 -45.11
C LYS A 399 -15.32 12.29 -46.02
N ARG A 400 -14.53 13.24 -45.51
CA ARG A 400 -13.92 14.32 -46.31
C ARG A 400 -12.86 13.77 -47.28
N VAL A 401 -11.97 12.89 -46.82
CA VAL A 401 -10.99 12.18 -47.69
C VAL A 401 -11.72 11.41 -48.80
N LEU A 402 -12.76 10.64 -48.46
CA LEU A 402 -13.52 9.86 -49.45
C LEU A 402 -14.19 10.73 -50.52
N LEU A 403 -14.64 11.94 -50.16
CA LEU A 403 -15.21 12.90 -51.12
C LEU A 403 -14.11 13.54 -51.98
N LEU A 404 -13.03 14.05 -51.37
CA LEU A 404 -11.88 14.61 -52.08
C LEU A 404 -11.22 13.62 -53.05
N THR A 405 -11.11 12.36 -52.65
CA THR A 405 -10.64 11.25 -53.50
C THR A 405 -11.53 11.08 -54.73
N LYS A 406 -12.86 11.09 -54.57
CA LYS A 406 -13.81 10.99 -55.69
C LYS A 406 -13.81 12.22 -56.59
N GLU A 407 -13.69 13.41 -56.01
CA GLU A 407 -13.55 14.69 -56.74
C GLU A 407 -12.27 14.66 -57.60
N ARG A 408 -11.11 14.33 -56.99
CA ARG A 408 -9.81 14.15 -57.65
C ARG A 408 -9.87 13.14 -58.78
N ASP A 409 -10.40 11.95 -58.53
CA ASP A 409 -10.37 10.84 -59.49
C ASP A 409 -11.39 11.05 -60.63
N GLY A 410 -12.52 11.72 -60.35
CA GLY A 410 -13.44 12.20 -61.39
C GLY A 410 -12.81 13.24 -62.30
N MET A 411 -12.12 14.26 -61.75
CA MET A 411 -11.40 15.25 -62.55
C MET A 411 -10.23 14.64 -63.35
N ARG A 412 -9.50 13.68 -62.76
CA ARG A 412 -8.45 12.92 -63.46
C ARG A 412 -9.00 12.07 -64.60
N ALA A 413 -10.16 11.43 -64.43
CA ALA A 413 -10.82 10.68 -65.49
C ALA A 413 -11.28 11.60 -66.65
N ILE A 414 -11.77 12.80 -66.34
CA ILE A 414 -12.16 13.80 -67.34
C ILE A 414 -10.93 14.30 -68.14
N LEU A 415 -9.81 14.59 -67.49
CA LEU A 415 -8.54 14.92 -68.18
C LEU A 415 -8.10 13.76 -69.09
N GLY A 416 -8.05 12.54 -68.56
CA GLY A 416 -7.68 11.36 -69.32
C GLY A 416 -8.58 11.06 -70.53
N SER A 417 -9.87 11.43 -70.49
CA SER A 417 -10.72 11.37 -71.69
C SER A 417 -10.28 12.37 -72.75
N TYR A 418 -10.01 13.63 -72.39
CA TYR A 418 -9.51 14.63 -73.36
C TYR A 418 -8.15 14.23 -73.93
N ASP A 419 -7.24 13.71 -73.11
CA ASP A 419 -5.93 13.22 -73.56
C ASP A 419 -6.03 12.02 -74.52
N SER A 420 -7.12 11.24 -74.44
CA SER A 420 -7.41 10.10 -75.34
C SER A 420 -8.17 10.48 -76.62
N GLU A 421 -8.89 11.60 -76.61
CA GLU A 421 -9.67 12.09 -77.75
C GLU A 421 -8.89 13.08 -78.63
N LEU A 422 -7.92 13.82 -78.06
CA LEU A 422 -7.12 14.84 -78.76
C LEU A 422 -5.88 14.23 -79.42
N THR A 423 -5.75 14.35 -80.75
CA THR A 423 -4.52 13.93 -81.42
C THR A 423 -3.40 14.97 -81.24
N PRO A 424 -2.10 14.58 -81.25
CA PRO A 424 -0.98 15.51 -81.05
C PRO A 424 -0.92 16.68 -82.05
N ALA A 425 -1.63 16.62 -83.18
CA ALA A 425 -1.69 17.68 -84.18
C ALA A 425 -2.66 18.83 -83.83
N GLU A 426 -3.57 18.63 -82.86
CA GLU A 426 -4.71 19.53 -82.61
C GLU A 426 -4.51 20.45 -81.39
N TYR A 427 -3.32 20.44 -80.78
CA TYR A 427 -2.96 21.24 -79.61
C TYR A 427 -2.81 22.74 -79.91
N ALA A 428 -3.94 23.43 -80.07
CA ALA A 428 -3.99 24.88 -80.10
C ALA A 428 -3.49 25.46 -78.74
N PRO A 429 -2.63 26.51 -78.73
CA PRO A 429 -1.97 26.99 -77.51
C PRO A 429 -2.91 27.58 -76.45
N GLN A 430 -4.18 27.84 -76.80
CA GLN A 430 -5.23 28.21 -75.84
C GLN A 430 -5.83 26.98 -75.12
N LEU A 431 -5.91 25.84 -75.82
CA LEU A 431 -6.38 24.57 -75.25
C LEU A 431 -5.33 24.02 -74.26
N THR A 432 -4.05 24.06 -74.64
CA THR A 432 -2.93 23.66 -73.76
C THR A 432 -2.88 24.45 -72.45
N ARG A 433 -3.30 25.73 -72.45
CA ARG A 433 -3.41 26.53 -71.23
C ARG A 433 -4.55 26.05 -70.34
N ARG A 434 -5.74 25.80 -70.90
CA ARG A 434 -6.89 25.29 -70.15
C ARG A 434 -6.67 23.88 -69.58
N LEU A 435 -5.97 23.01 -70.31
CA LEU A 435 -5.56 21.71 -69.80
C LEU A 435 -4.65 21.87 -68.58
N ARG A 436 -3.60 22.71 -68.66
CA ARG A 436 -2.73 23.02 -67.50
C ARG A 436 -3.46 23.67 -66.33
N GLU A 437 -4.39 24.59 -66.59
CA GLU A 437 -5.24 25.19 -65.56
C GLU A 437 -6.10 24.13 -64.84
N ALA A 438 -6.53 23.08 -65.53
CA ALA A 438 -7.27 21.96 -64.95
C ALA A 438 -6.35 20.91 -64.26
N GLU A 439 -5.17 20.63 -64.82
CA GLU A 439 -4.10 19.84 -64.16
C GLU A 439 -3.71 20.46 -62.82
N ASP A 440 -3.48 21.77 -62.79
CA ASP A 440 -3.20 22.56 -61.58
C ASP A 440 -4.32 22.42 -60.53
N MET A 441 -5.59 22.36 -60.96
CA MET A 441 -6.72 22.16 -60.05
C MET A 441 -6.77 20.73 -59.51
N VAL A 442 -6.44 19.72 -60.33
CA VAL A 442 -6.28 18.33 -59.86
C VAL A 442 -5.11 18.23 -58.87
N GLN A 443 -3.99 18.92 -59.10
CA GLN A 443 -2.86 18.98 -58.18
C GLN A 443 -3.24 19.65 -56.84
N LYS A 444 -3.97 20.77 -56.87
CA LYS A 444 -4.47 21.45 -55.65
C LYS A 444 -5.42 20.57 -54.84
N VAL A 445 -6.35 19.87 -55.50
CA VAL A 445 -7.28 18.94 -54.85
C VAL A 445 -6.55 17.70 -54.34
N HIS A 446 -5.52 17.22 -55.03
CA HIS A 446 -4.67 16.13 -54.55
C HIS A 446 -3.87 16.54 -53.31
N ALA A 447 -3.25 17.72 -53.29
CA ALA A 447 -2.52 18.25 -52.14
C ALA A 447 -3.44 18.38 -50.92
N HIS A 448 -4.64 18.96 -51.11
CA HIS A 448 -5.64 19.05 -50.05
C HIS A 448 -6.17 17.68 -49.59
N SER A 449 -6.24 16.68 -50.47
CA SER A 449 -6.52 15.29 -50.07
C SER A 449 -5.43 14.77 -49.14
N SER A 450 -4.15 14.91 -49.50
CA SER A 450 -3.02 14.48 -48.65
C SER A 450 -2.93 15.23 -47.31
N GLU A 451 -3.26 16.52 -47.27
CA GLU A 451 -3.36 17.29 -46.00
C GLU A 451 -4.41 16.68 -45.07
N VAL A 452 -5.61 16.39 -45.60
CA VAL A 452 -6.72 15.82 -44.80
C VAL A 452 -6.47 14.34 -44.47
N GLU A 453 -5.71 13.61 -45.30
CA GLU A 453 -5.22 12.26 -45.02
C GLU A 453 -4.22 12.25 -43.85
N VAL A 454 -3.31 13.23 -43.76
CA VAL A 454 -2.39 13.40 -42.61
C VAL A 454 -3.14 13.83 -41.34
N GLN A 455 -4.11 14.75 -41.45
CA GLN A 455 -4.99 15.09 -40.32
C GLN A 455 -5.80 13.87 -39.85
N LEU A 456 -6.19 12.98 -40.77
CA LEU A 456 -6.89 11.74 -40.45
C LEU A 456 -5.97 10.72 -39.75
N SER A 457 -4.73 10.54 -40.18
CA SER A 457 -3.80 9.61 -39.50
C SER A 457 -3.51 10.09 -38.08
N GLN A 458 -3.24 11.39 -37.90
CA GLN A 458 -3.07 12.02 -36.58
C GLN A 458 -4.29 11.79 -35.68
N ALA A 459 -5.51 12.06 -36.17
CA ALA A 459 -6.74 11.85 -35.39
C ALA A 459 -7.02 10.36 -35.07
N LEU A 460 -6.52 9.42 -35.88
CA LEU A 460 -6.60 7.97 -35.61
C LEU A 460 -5.56 7.51 -34.59
N GLU A 461 -4.35 8.09 -34.60
CA GLU A 461 -3.29 7.82 -33.62
C GLU A 461 -3.67 8.34 -32.23
N GLU A 462 -4.17 9.59 -32.13
CA GLU A 462 -4.72 10.16 -30.88
C GLU A 462 -5.83 9.28 -30.30
N LEU A 463 -6.75 8.84 -31.17
CA LEU A 463 -7.84 7.95 -30.81
C LEU A 463 -7.34 6.58 -30.32
N GLY A 464 -6.27 6.06 -30.92
CA GLY A 464 -5.60 4.84 -30.48
C GLY A 464 -5.04 4.99 -29.05
N GLY A 465 -4.35 6.10 -28.77
CA GLY A 465 -3.84 6.42 -27.45
C GLY A 465 -4.95 6.62 -26.39
N GLN A 466 -6.07 7.25 -26.75
CA GLN A 466 -7.22 7.41 -25.86
C GLN A 466 -7.93 6.08 -25.56
N LYS A 467 -8.01 5.17 -26.55
CA LYS A 467 -8.49 3.80 -26.34
C LYS A 467 -7.62 3.05 -25.33
N GLN A 468 -6.31 3.02 -25.54
CA GLN A 468 -5.36 2.37 -24.63
C GLN A 468 -5.47 2.87 -23.18
N ARG A 469 -5.69 4.18 -22.97
CA ARG A 469 -5.91 4.77 -21.63
C ARG A 469 -7.24 4.34 -21.01
N ALA A 470 -8.32 4.36 -21.77
CA ALA A 470 -9.63 3.89 -21.30
C ALA A 470 -9.59 2.38 -20.96
N ASP A 471 -8.98 1.57 -21.82
CA ASP A 471 -8.86 0.12 -21.64
C ASP A 471 -7.99 -0.21 -20.39
N ALA A 472 -6.93 0.57 -20.12
CA ALA A 472 -6.13 0.44 -18.90
C ALA A 472 -6.92 0.79 -17.63
N LEU A 473 -7.65 1.92 -17.61
CA LEU A 473 -8.53 2.31 -16.50
C LEU A 473 -9.68 1.30 -16.29
N GLU A 474 -10.13 0.62 -17.34
CA GLU A 474 -11.10 -0.48 -17.25
C GLU A 474 -10.50 -1.73 -16.59
N MET A 475 -9.23 -2.06 -16.88
CA MET A 475 -8.51 -3.14 -16.18
C MET A 475 -8.26 -2.79 -14.71
N GLU A 476 -7.86 -1.56 -14.39
CA GLU A 476 -7.68 -1.10 -13.01
C GLU A 476 -8.99 -1.18 -12.21
N LEU A 477 -10.12 -0.76 -12.79
CA LEU A 477 -11.44 -0.93 -12.17
C LEU A 477 -11.85 -2.39 -12.00
N GLN A 478 -11.51 -3.28 -12.92
CA GLN A 478 -11.76 -4.71 -12.76
C GLN A 478 -10.90 -5.31 -11.63
N MET A 479 -9.63 -4.89 -11.51
CA MET A 479 -8.72 -5.31 -10.45
C MET A 479 -9.12 -4.78 -9.07
N LEU A 480 -9.60 -3.53 -8.96
CA LEU A 480 -10.14 -3.00 -7.70
C LEU A 480 -11.47 -3.67 -7.32
N LYS A 481 -12.32 -3.99 -8.30
CA LYS A 481 -13.58 -4.73 -8.07
C LYS A 481 -13.34 -6.18 -7.67
N SER A 482 -12.36 -6.88 -8.26
CA SER A 482 -12.05 -8.26 -7.87
C SER A 482 -11.45 -8.36 -6.47
N GLN A 483 -10.67 -7.35 -6.04
CA GLN A 483 -10.21 -7.22 -4.64
C GLN A 483 -11.37 -7.00 -3.65
N ALA A 484 -12.44 -6.29 -4.06
CA ALA A 484 -13.67 -6.17 -3.27
C ALA A 484 -14.64 -7.38 -3.42
N GLY A 485 -14.41 -8.26 -4.40
CA GLY A 485 -15.35 -9.27 -4.86
C GLY A 485 -15.42 -10.65 -4.17
N PRO A 486 -14.49 -11.12 -3.30
CA PRO A 486 -14.62 -12.47 -2.71
C PRO A 486 -15.80 -12.62 -1.74
N ALA A 487 -16.50 -11.51 -1.45
CA ALA A 487 -17.71 -11.48 -0.64
C ALA A 487 -18.92 -12.18 -1.27
N GLU A 488 -19.02 -12.32 -2.60
CA GLU A 488 -20.27 -12.79 -3.23
C GLU A 488 -20.57 -14.27 -2.97
N GLN A 489 -19.56 -15.14 -2.91
CA GLN A 489 -19.75 -16.55 -2.55
C GLN A 489 -20.07 -16.74 -1.06
N SER A 490 -19.55 -15.87 -0.19
CA SER A 490 -19.87 -15.85 1.24
C SER A 490 -21.21 -15.16 1.55
N PHE A 491 -21.74 -14.34 0.63
CA PHE A 491 -23.04 -13.67 0.77
C PHE A 491 -24.21 -14.65 0.83
N LEU A 492 -24.14 -15.79 0.12
CA LEU A 492 -25.21 -16.80 0.12
C LEU A 492 -25.29 -17.52 1.47
N PHE A 493 -24.18 -18.03 2.00
CA PHE A 493 -24.13 -18.67 3.32
C PHE A 493 -24.52 -17.69 4.44
N SER A 494 -23.96 -16.48 4.45
CA SER A 494 -24.28 -15.48 5.48
C SER A 494 -25.74 -15.02 5.46
N ARG A 495 -26.43 -15.08 4.32
CA ARG A 495 -27.88 -14.79 4.22
C ARG A 495 -28.72 -15.83 4.97
N GLU A 496 -28.35 -17.10 4.89
CA GLU A 496 -29.05 -18.19 5.58
C GLU A 496 -28.79 -18.12 7.09
N GLU A 497 -27.53 -17.90 7.50
CA GLU A 497 -27.15 -17.66 8.90
C GLU A 497 -27.89 -16.46 9.51
N VAL A 498 -27.96 -15.32 8.79
CA VAL A 498 -28.72 -14.13 9.22
C VAL A 498 -30.22 -14.41 9.33
N SER A 499 -30.78 -15.33 8.53
CA SER A 499 -32.18 -15.73 8.67
C SER A 499 -32.42 -16.60 9.92
N ALA A 500 -31.52 -17.53 10.22
CA ALA A 500 -31.59 -18.36 11.43
C ALA A 500 -31.41 -17.54 12.72
N LEU A 501 -30.49 -16.57 12.71
CA LEU A 501 -30.28 -15.66 13.84
C LEU A 501 -31.50 -14.77 14.12
N ARG A 502 -32.24 -14.34 13.09
CA ARG A 502 -33.51 -13.59 13.26
C ARG A 502 -34.58 -14.43 13.94
N LEU A 503 -34.79 -15.67 13.48
CA LEU A 503 -35.73 -16.59 14.12
C LEU A 503 -35.38 -16.85 15.59
N LYS A 504 -34.09 -17.05 15.92
CA LYS A 504 -33.66 -17.24 17.32
C LYS A 504 -33.88 -15.99 18.19
N ILE A 505 -33.77 -14.78 17.63
CA ILE A 505 -34.12 -13.53 18.32
C ILE A 505 -35.64 -13.45 18.59
N GLU A 506 -36.47 -13.84 17.63
CA GLU A 506 -37.93 -13.86 17.78
C GLU A 506 -38.39 -14.89 18.82
N GLU A 507 -37.75 -16.07 18.89
CA GLU A 507 -37.96 -17.06 19.94
C GLU A 507 -37.59 -16.51 21.34
N LEU A 508 -36.40 -15.93 21.48
CA LEU A 508 -35.94 -15.37 22.76
C LEU A 508 -36.79 -14.18 23.23
N ALA A 509 -37.37 -13.42 22.30
CA ALA A 509 -38.32 -12.35 22.63
C ALA A 509 -39.63 -12.90 23.22
N GLN A 510 -40.14 -14.03 22.71
CA GLN A 510 -41.34 -14.71 23.24
C GLN A 510 -41.07 -15.41 24.58
N GLU A 511 -39.90 -16.03 24.75
CA GLU A 511 -39.48 -16.59 26.04
C GLU A 511 -39.39 -15.49 27.10
N ARG A 512 -38.79 -14.35 26.75
CA ARG A 512 -38.71 -13.19 27.63
C ARG A 512 -40.08 -12.62 27.99
N SER A 513 -41.02 -12.49 27.05
CA SER A 513 -42.34 -11.93 27.36
C SER A 513 -43.13 -12.78 28.37
N ARG A 514 -43.04 -14.12 28.26
CA ARG A 514 -43.64 -15.06 29.23
C ARG A 514 -43.03 -14.91 30.62
N LEU A 515 -41.69 -14.84 30.71
CA LEU A 515 -41.00 -14.62 31.99
C LEU A 515 -41.33 -13.25 32.62
N GLU A 516 -41.58 -12.22 31.80
CA GLU A 516 -42.08 -10.93 32.26
C GLU A 516 -43.56 -10.95 32.68
N GLU A 517 -44.36 -11.94 32.29
CA GLU A 517 -45.72 -12.16 32.77
C GLU A 517 -45.73 -12.95 34.09
N ASP A 518 -44.97 -14.06 34.16
CA ASP A 518 -44.77 -14.85 35.38
C ASP A 518 -44.22 -13.99 36.52
N LYS A 519 -43.25 -13.11 36.22
CA LYS A 519 -42.68 -12.17 37.20
C LYS A 519 -43.75 -11.25 37.79
N LYS A 520 -44.61 -10.63 36.97
CA LYS A 520 -45.70 -9.76 37.44
C LYS A 520 -46.70 -10.52 38.32
N LEU A 521 -46.98 -11.78 37.97
CA LEU A 521 -47.89 -12.65 38.72
C LEU A 521 -47.31 -13.04 40.09
N LEU A 522 -46.00 -13.28 40.17
CA LEU A 522 -45.30 -13.49 41.44
C LEU A 522 -45.19 -12.21 42.28
N GLU A 523 -44.95 -11.05 41.66
CA GLU A 523 -44.94 -9.75 42.35
C GLU A 523 -46.31 -9.45 42.99
N ALA A 524 -47.41 -9.65 42.26
CA ALA A 524 -48.76 -9.51 42.79
C ALA A 524 -49.09 -10.52 43.92
N GLN A 525 -48.48 -11.71 43.93
CA GLN A 525 -48.60 -12.66 45.06
C GLN A 525 -47.85 -12.15 46.30
N LEU A 526 -46.65 -11.61 46.13
CA LEU A 526 -45.85 -11.04 47.23
C LEU A 526 -46.50 -9.79 47.83
N GLU A 527 -47.07 -8.91 46.99
CA GLU A 527 -47.87 -7.76 47.46
C GLU A 527 -49.07 -8.22 48.29
N ARG A 528 -49.80 -9.25 47.82
CA ARG A 528 -50.93 -9.82 48.55
C ARG A 528 -50.52 -10.42 49.90
N LEU A 529 -49.41 -11.15 49.96
CA LEU A 529 -48.89 -11.70 51.22
C LEU A 529 -48.50 -10.57 52.19
N THR A 530 -47.82 -9.54 51.68
CA THR A 530 -47.42 -8.35 52.46
C THR A 530 -48.63 -7.61 53.06
N LEU A 531 -49.77 -7.59 52.35
CA LEU A 531 -51.03 -6.99 52.82
C LEU A 531 -51.85 -7.88 53.75
N GLN A 532 -51.64 -9.21 53.77
CA GLN A 532 -52.41 -10.17 54.57
C GLN A 532 -51.65 -10.66 55.82
N GLY A 533 -50.32 -10.53 55.84
CA GLY A 533 -49.44 -10.98 56.92
C GLY A 533 -49.22 -12.49 56.96
N ASP A 534 -48.17 -12.93 57.66
CA ASP A 534 -47.68 -14.31 57.68
C ASP A 534 -48.53 -15.28 58.54
N PHE A 535 -49.86 -15.16 58.47
CA PHE A 535 -50.81 -15.92 59.28
C PHE A 535 -51.44 -17.08 58.50
N ASP A 536 -50.91 -18.30 58.69
CA ASP A 536 -51.52 -19.56 58.24
C ASP A 536 -52.94 -19.72 58.86
N GLN A 537 -53.98 -19.28 58.14
CA GLN A 537 -55.39 -19.38 58.55
C GLN A 537 -55.85 -20.83 58.80
N SER A 538 -55.12 -21.80 58.24
CA SER A 538 -55.31 -23.25 58.43
C SER A 538 -54.72 -23.79 59.73
N ARG A 539 -53.76 -23.07 60.35
CA ARG A 539 -53.00 -23.52 61.54
C ARG A 539 -53.20 -22.66 62.77
N THR A 540 -53.44 -21.36 62.60
CA THR A 540 -53.59 -20.42 63.72
C THR A 540 -55.03 -19.95 63.88
N LYS A 541 -55.59 -20.16 65.08
CA LYS A 541 -56.84 -19.54 65.52
C LYS A 541 -56.54 -18.68 66.74
N VAL A 542 -56.68 -17.36 66.57
CA VAL A 542 -56.54 -16.39 67.66
C VAL A 542 -57.73 -16.51 68.60
N LEU A 543 -57.48 -16.74 69.90
CA LEU A 543 -58.49 -16.67 70.96
C LEU A 543 -58.07 -15.65 72.01
N HIS A 544 -59.05 -14.92 72.55
CA HIS A 544 -58.90 -14.03 73.69
C HIS A 544 -59.60 -14.66 74.90
N LEU A 545 -58.90 -14.75 76.04
CA LEU A 545 -59.43 -15.33 77.28
C LEU A 545 -59.83 -14.22 78.26
N SER A 546 -61.02 -14.34 78.85
CA SER A 546 -61.65 -13.31 79.70
C SER A 546 -61.11 -13.24 81.14
N LEU A 547 -60.42 -14.28 81.62
CA LEU A 547 -59.76 -14.30 82.92
C LEU A 547 -58.24 -14.34 82.73
N ASN A 548 -57.61 -13.17 82.81
CA ASN A 548 -56.16 -13.03 82.67
C ASN A 548 -55.47 -13.40 84.02
N PRO A 549 -54.62 -14.45 84.09
CA PRO A 549 -53.94 -14.82 85.33
C PRO A 549 -53.03 -13.70 85.85
N ALA A 550 -52.50 -12.84 84.97
CA ALA A 550 -51.67 -11.70 85.37
C ALA A 550 -52.47 -10.53 85.98
N SER A 551 -53.80 -10.47 85.82
CA SER A 551 -54.63 -9.53 86.59
C SER A 551 -55.02 -10.10 87.95
N VAL A 552 -55.36 -11.40 88.02
CA VAL A 552 -55.68 -12.07 89.29
C VAL A 552 -54.50 -12.05 90.27
N ALA A 553 -53.27 -12.30 89.78
CA ALA A 553 -52.07 -12.22 90.61
C ALA A 553 -51.86 -10.81 91.23
N ARG A 554 -52.14 -9.74 90.47
CA ARG A 554 -52.02 -8.35 90.94
C ARG A 554 -53.08 -7.94 91.96
N GLN A 555 -54.14 -8.73 92.13
CA GLN A 555 -55.21 -8.48 93.09
C GLN A 555 -54.83 -9.04 94.46
N ARG A 556 -54.36 -10.30 94.52
CA ARG A 556 -53.88 -10.96 95.76
C ARG A 556 -52.79 -10.17 96.48
N PHE A 557 -51.78 -9.70 95.75
CA PHE A 557 -50.71 -8.85 96.33
C PHE A 557 -51.19 -7.55 97.00
N ARG A 558 -52.43 -7.10 96.77
CA ARG A 558 -53.03 -5.95 97.47
C ARG A 558 -53.74 -6.39 98.75
N GLU A 559 -54.37 -7.55 98.72
CA GLU A 559 -55.07 -8.18 99.84
C GLU A 559 -54.05 -8.58 100.92
N ASP A 560 -52.95 -9.24 100.53
CA ASP A 560 -51.82 -9.61 101.41
C ASP A 560 -51.18 -8.38 102.09
N TRP A 561 -51.06 -7.27 101.35
CA TRP A 561 -50.46 -6.02 101.86
C TRP A 561 -51.36 -5.31 102.88
N GLN A 562 -52.69 -5.41 102.72
CA GLN A 562 -53.65 -4.85 103.67
C GLN A 562 -53.60 -5.61 105.01
N GLN A 563 -53.58 -6.96 104.96
CA GLN A 563 -53.48 -7.81 106.15
C GLN A 563 -52.24 -7.49 106.99
N LEU A 564 -51.05 -7.47 106.36
CA LEU A 564 -49.79 -7.12 107.04
C LEU A 564 -49.81 -5.70 107.64
N GLN A 565 -50.52 -4.75 107.00
CA GLN A 565 -50.66 -3.40 107.54
C GLN A 565 -51.61 -3.33 108.75
N GLU A 566 -52.56 -4.24 108.86
CA GLU A 566 -53.50 -4.35 109.99
C GLU A 566 -52.86 -5.07 111.17
N GLU A 567 -52.12 -6.16 110.94
CA GLU A 567 -51.28 -6.80 111.96
C GLU A 567 -50.28 -5.81 112.57
N CYS A 568 -49.64 -4.99 111.73
CA CYS A 568 -48.73 -3.93 112.17
C CYS A 568 -49.40 -2.83 113.01
N LYS A 569 -50.73 -2.68 113.00
CA LYS A 569 -51.48 -1.76 113.90
C LYS A 569 -51.75 -2.46 115.23
N HIS A 570 -52.34 -3.65 115.19
CA HIS A 570 -52.63 -4.46 116.39
C HIS A 570 -51.39 -4.69 117.26
N LEU A 571 -50.24 -5.02 116.68
CA LEU A 571 -48.99 -5.19 117.43
C LEU A 571 -48.48 -3.89 118.07
N ARG A 572 -48.74 -2.72 117.48
CA ARG A 572 -48.39 -1.42 118.08
C ARG A 572 -49.35 -1.01 119.19
N GLU A 573 -50.61 -1.46 119.12
CA GLU A 573 -51.62 -1.25 120.15
C GLU A 573 -51.38 -2.18 121.36
N LEU A 574 -51.00 -3.44 121.12
CA LEU A 574 -50.51 -4.38 122.14
C LEU A 574 -49.30 -3.82 122.90
N VAL A 575 -48.27 -3.33 122.19
CA VAL A 575 -47.07 -2.74 122.83
C VAL A 575 -47.45 -1.50 123.67
N ARG A 576 -48.32 -0.62 123.17
CA ARG A 576 -48.80 0.55 123.93
C ARG A 576 -49.60 0.17 125.18
N ALA A 577 -50.36 -0.92 125.15
CA ALA A 577 -51.07 -1.43 126.32
C ALA A 577 -50.09 -1.96 127.39
N LEU A 578 -49.06 -2.69 126.97
CA LEU A 578 -47.99 -3.19 127.84
C LEU A 578 -47.14 -2.06 128.44
N GLU A 579 -46.78 -1.05 127.65
CA GLU A 579 -46.02 0.13 128.11
C GLU A 579 -46.79 1.01 129.10
N ALA A 580 -48.12 0.93 129.13
CA ALA A 580 -48.98 1.69 130.04
C ALA A 580 -49.11 1.09 131.46
N GLY A 581 -48.61 -0.12 131.70
CA GLY A 581 -48.56 -0.74 133.04
C GLY A 581 -49.90 -1.19 133.63
N GLY A 582 -50.98 -1.20 132.84
CA GLY A 582 -52.24 -1.86 133.19
C GLY A 582 -52.25 -3.34 132.80
N PRO A 583 -53.23 -4.13 133.28
CA PRO A 583 -53.46 -5.48 132.75
C PRO A 583 -53.82 -5.41 131.26
N VAL A 584 -53.29 -6.33 130.47
CA VAL A 584 -53.54 -6.38 129.02
C VAL A 584 -55.02 -6.74 128.77
N PRO A 585 -55.71 -6.07 127.83
CA PRO A 585 -57.07 -6.47 127.45
C PRO A 585 -57.10 -7.90 126.91
N ALA A 586 -58.07 -8.70 127.35
CA ALA A 586 -58.11 -10.15 127.10
C ALA A 586 -58.13 -10.53 125.60
N ASP A 587 -58.66 -9.66 124.73
CA ASP A 587 -58.68 -9.85 123.28
C ASP A 587 -57.28 -9.77 122.63
N LEU A 588 -56.24 -9.38 123.38
CA LEU A 588 -54.86 -9.24 122.92
C LEU A 588 -53.86 -10.20 123.59
N GLU A 589 -54.21 -10.89 124.68
CA GLU A 589 -53.35 -11.96 125.25
C GLU A 589 -53.50 -13.32 124.53
N ALA A 590 -54.59 -13.51 123.78
CA ALA A 590 -54.94 -14.78 123.13
C ALA A 590 -53.93 -15.30 122.08
N ALA A 591 -52.90 -14.52 121.72
CA ALA A 591 -51.83 -14.89 120.79
C ALA A 591 -50.47 -15.20 121.45
N ALA A 592 -50.33 -15.00 122.78
CA ALA A 592 -49.03 -15.04 123.46
C ALA A 592 -48.69 -16.38 124.17
N GLY A 593 -49.61 -17.35 124.21
CA GLY A 593 -49.46 -18.62 124.95
C GLY A 593 -49.30 -19.86 124.05
N LEU A 594 -48.13 -20.51 124.09
CA LEU A 594 -47.85 -21.79 123.43
C LEU A 594 -48.20 -23.00 124.31
N PRO A 595 -48.80 -24.06 123.72
CA PRO A 595 -48.45 -25.45 124.02
C PRO A 595 -48.03 -26.19 122.72
N SER A 596 -46.98 -27.01 122.67
CA SER A 596 -46.60 -28.19 123.49
C SER A 596 -47.30 -29.51 123.07
N SER A 597 -46.69 -30.65 123.37
CA SER A 597 -46.66 -31.82 122.47
C SER A 597 -47.56 -33.02 122.80
N LYS A 598 -47.99 -33.70 121.72
CA LYS A 598 -48.26 -35.16 121.54
C LYS A 598 -49.56 -35.84 122.06
N GLU A 599 -50.27 -36.39 121.07
CA GLU A 599 -50.83 -37.77 120.97
C GLU A 599 -51.90 -38.31 121.94
N VAL A 600 -53.06 -38.74 121.37
CA VAL A 600 -53.53 -40.15 121.28
C VAL A 600 -54.79 -40.21 120.37
N ALA A 601 -55.17 -41.38 119.84
CA ALA A 601 -56.13 -41.52 118.73
C ALA A 601 -57.33 -42.46 119.01
N GLY A 602 -58.37 -42.38 118.16
CA GLY A 602 -59.05 -43.59 117.63
C GLY A 602 -60.58 -43.75 117.81
N ARG A 603 -61.29 -43.83 116.67
CA ARG A 603 -62.54 -44.58 116.32
C ARG A 603 -63.11 -43.94 115.02
N GLY A 604 -63.54 -44.64 113.96
CA GLY A 604 -63.79 -46.08 113.71
C GLY A 604 -65.30 -46.37 113.56
N PRO A 605 -65.78 -47.38 112.78
CA PRO A 605 -65.06 -48.56 112.27
C PRO A 605 -65.41 -49.04 110.81
N LEU A 606 -64.91 -50.23 110.43
CA LEU A 606 -65.27 -51.11 109.27
C LEU A 606 -64.83 -50.67 107.84
N GLY A 607 -64.26 -51.53 106.97
CA GLY A 607 -63.67 -52.88 107.21
C GLY A 607 -63.36 -53.69 105.91
N HIS A 608 -62.21 -54.40 105.89
CA HIS A 608 -61.81 -55.51 104.98
C HIS A 608 -61.66 -55.22 103.45
N GLN A 609 -60.81 -55.90 102.65
CA GLN A 609 -59.72 -56.88 102.91
C GLN A 609 -58.70 -56.92 101.74
N ASP A 610 -57.45 -57.26 102.08
CA ASP A 610 -56.44 -58.10 101.38
C ASP A 610 -55.90 -57.89 99.94
N ALA A 611 -54.56 -58.04 99.87
CA ALA A 611 -53.75 -58.79 98.89
C ALA A 611 -53.40 -58.23 97.48
N ALA A 612 -52.15 -57.73 97.40
CA ALA A 612 -51.04 -58.27 96.59
C ALA A 612 -51.05 -58.31 95.03
N ALA A 613 -49.99 -57.69 94.48
CA ALA A 613 -49.25 -58.05 93.25
C ALA A 613 -49.94 -57.89 91.87
N GLY A 614 -49.10 -57.71 90.84
CA GLY A 614 -49.48 -57.97 89.44
C GLY A 614 -49.43 -56.77 88.49
N ASP A 615 -48.67 -56.94 87.42
CA ASP A 615 -48.49 -56.02 86.31
C ASP A 615 -49.79 -55.55 85.60
N GLY A 616 -49.79 -54.27 85.21
CA GLY A 616 -49.62 -53.99 83.77
C GLY A 616 -50.82 -53.54 82.90
N VAL A 617 -50.40 -52.90 81.80
CA VAL A 617 -50.93 -53.09 80.43
C VAL A 617 -52.34 -52.56 80.08
N LEU A 618 -52.33 -51.47 79.30
CA LEU A 618 -53.25 -51.08 78.22
C LEU A 618 -54.75 -50.77 78.50
N ALA A 619 -55.01 -49.45 78.54
CA ALA A 619 -55.76 -48.72 77.50
C ALA A 619 -57.31 -48.77 77.44
N HIS A 620 -57.82 -47.80 76.64
CA HIS A 620 -59.19 -47.67 76.12
C HIS A 620 -60.30 -47.22 77.11
N ARG A 621 -61.31 -46.44 76.69
CA ARG A 621 -61.48 -45.55 75.50
C ARG A 621 -62.70 -44.63 75.68
N ALA A 622 -62.62 -43.41 75.12
CA ALA A 622 -63.70 -42.43 74.91
C ALA A 622 -64.34 -41.77 76.16
N GLY A 623 -64.81 -40.51 76.09
CA GLY A 623 -64.55 -39.55 75.01
C GLY A 623 -65.43 -38.30 74.95
N ALA A 624 -65.19 -37.51 73.89
CA ALA A 624 -66.09 -36.53 73.25
C ALA A 624 -66.31 -35.13 73.87
N HIS A 625 -65.62 -34.15 73.25
CA HIS A 625 -66.06 -32.75 73.01
C HIS A 625 -66.08 -31.75 74.20
N ARG A 626 -65.87 -30.41 74.07
CA ARG A 626 -65.35 -29.47 73.03
C ARG A 626 -65.53 -28.04 73.61
N ALA A 627 -64.63 -27.05 73.60
CA ALA A 627 -63.27 -26.78 73.11
C ALA A 627 -62.57 -25.84 74.15
N ALA A 628 -61.24 -25.62 74.28
CA ALA A 628 -60.07 -25.57 73.37
C ALA A 628 -59.90 -24.25 72.59
N PRO A 629 -58.67 -23.75 72.28
CA PRO A 629 -57.32 -24.11 72.80
C PRO A 629 -56.41 -22.87 73.11
N ALA A 630 -55.12 -22.95 73.48
CA ALA A 630 -54.36 -23.85 74.38
C ALA A 630 -52.91 -23.30 74.54
N ALA A 631 -52.11 -23.93 75.44
CA ALA A 631 -50.64 -23.91 75.44
C ALA A 631 -50.09 -24.95 74.41
N PRO A 632 -48.79 -25.35 74.30
CA PRO A 632 -47.56 -25.02 75.07
C PRO A 632 -46.41 -24.49 74.16
N GLY A 633 -45.15 -24.29 74.58
CA GLY A 633 -44.49 -24.42 75.89
C GLY A 633 -43.35 -25.47 75.93
N GLN A 634 -42.25 -25.16 76.64
CA GLN A 634 -41.04 -26.00 76.90
C GLN A 634 -40.13 -26.17 75.65
N HIS A 635 -38.86 -25.72 75.58
CA HIS A 635 -37.71 -25.66 76.52
C HIS A 635 -37.28 -27.03 77.07
N PRO A 636 -36.05 -27.46 76.72
CA PRO A 636 -34.87 -27.21 77.58
C PRO A 636 -33.68 -26.63 76.75
N ARG A 637 -32.54 -26.18 77.31
CA ARG A 637 -32.11 -25.86 78.69
C ARG A 637 -30.89 -24.89 78.64
N LEU A 638 -30.68 -24.08 79.67
CA LEU A 638 -29.32 -23.72 80.11
C LEU A 638 -28.69 -24.99 80.72
N PRO A 639 -27.36 -25.28 80.70
CA PRO A 639 -26.30 -24.29 81.01
C PRO A 639 -24.81 -24.52 80.54
N GLN A 640 -24.15 -23.47 80.00
CA GLN A 640 -23.03 -22.63 80.53
C GLN A 640 -21.60 -23.30 80.98
N ARG A 641 -20.39 -22.76 81.42
CA ARG A 641 -18.92 -22.44 81.04
C ARG A 641 -17.96 -23.70 81.10
N PRO A 642 -16.65 -23.67 81.50
CA PRO A 642 -15.52 -22.81 81.14
C PRO A 642 -14.43 -23.56 80.34
N HIS A 643 -13.22 -23.00 80.36
CA HIS A 643 -11.93 -23.62 80.00
C HIS A 643 -11.87 -25.15 80.25
N ALA A 644 -11.13 -25.96 79.46
CA ALA A 644 -9.91 -25.62 78.73
C ALA A 644 -9.55 -26.59 77.58
N ARG A 645 -8.39 -26.32 76.93
CA ARG A 645 -7.52 -27.27 76.18
C ARG A 645 -7.33 -28.62 76.92
N PRO A 646 -7.05 -29.78 76.26
CA PRO A 646 -5.81 -29.95 75.47
C PRO A 646 -5.71 -31.00 74.32
N LEU A 647 -4.69 -30.80 73.46
CA LEU A 647 -3.78 -31.76 72.77
C LEU A 647 -4.28 -32.84 71.76
N GLN A 648 -3.38 -33.13 70.79
CA GLN A 648 -3.34 -34.26 69.82
C GLN A 648 -2.50 -35.44 70.40
N PRO A 649 -2.19 -36.59 69.73
CA PRO A 649 -2.49 -37.13 68.37
C PRO A 649 -3.13 -38.57 68.49
N PRO A 650 -2.81 -39.71 67.79
CA PRO A 650 -2.08 -40.01 66.53
C PRO A 650 -2.67 -41.12 65.58
N ASP A 651 -1.92 -41.40 64.49
CA ASP A 651 -1.62 -42.70 63.84
C ASP A 651 -2.58 -43.49 62.87
N ARG A 652 -2.11 -43.57 61.60
CA ARG A 652 -1.88 -44.76 60.71
C ARG A 652 -2.97 -45.48 59.87
N GLY A 653 -2.77 -45.39 58.54
CA GLY A 653 -2.92 -46.50 57.54
C GLY A 653 -4.27 -46.62 56.81
N LEU A 654 -4.45 -47.33 55.67
CA LEU A 654 -3.59 -48.07 54.71
C LEU A 654 -4.49 -48.47 53.48
N ALA A 655 -4.10 -48.99 52.28
CA ALA A 655 -2.83 -49.45 51.69
C ALA A 655 -2.80 -49.43 50.13
N ARG A 656 -1.58 -49.28 49.57
CA ARG A 656 -0.90 -49.99 48.42
C ARG A 656 -1.64 -51.03 47.53
N PRO A 657 -1.16 -51.28 46.27
CA PRO A 657 -0.10 -52.30 46.07
C PRO A 657 0.94 -52.14 44.92
N ARG A 658 2.13 -52.75 45.14
CA ARG A 658 3.17 -53.36 44.22
C ARG A 658 3.61 -52.63 42.91
N ALA A 659 4.88 -52.24 42.70
CA ALA A 659 6.17 -52.98 42.55
C ALA A 659 6.47 -53.41 41.08
N ARG A 660 7.71 -53.51 40.56
CA ARG A 660 9.09 -53.61 41.13
C ARG A 660 10.15 -53.11 40.09
N ARG A 661 11.39 -52.78 40.49
CA ARG A 661 12.58 -52.62 39.58
C ARG A 661 13.47 -53.89 39.62
N PRO A 662 14.34 -54.11 38.61
CA PRO A 662 15.78 -53.80 38.80
C PRO A 662 16.42 -53.09 37.57
N SER A 663 17.72 -53.30 37.30
CA SER A 663 18.60 -52.39 36.54
C SER A 663 19.40 -53.03 35.38
N GLY A 664 19.73 -52.22 34.37
CA GLY A 664 21.03 -52.27 33.67
C GLY A 664 21.04 -52.54 32.15
N GLY A 665 21.98 -51.89 31.43
CA GLY A 665 22.66 -52.48 30.27
C GLY A 665 22.22 -52.13 28.84
N ALA A 666 23.02 -51.29 28.17
CA ALA A 666 23.53 -51.41 26.78
C ALA A 666 22.63 -51.70 25.55
N ALA A 667 22.63 -50.72 24.62
CA ALA A 667 23.05 -50.81 23.20
C ALA A 667 22.16 -51.43 22.07
N SER A 668 22.55 -51.06 20.84
CA SER A 668 22.23 -51.58 19.47
C SER A 668 20.84 -51.39 18.83
N ASP A 669 20.78 -50.38 17.94
CA ASP A 669 20.50 -50.47 16.48
C ASP A 669 19.15 -50.89 15.86
N SER A 670 19.02 -50.53 14.56
CA SER A 670 17.95 -50.83 13.58
C SER A 670 16.60 -50.11 13.83
N ALA A 671 16.25 -48.95 13.24
CA ALA A 671 16.26 -48.50 11.84
C ALA A 671 15.21 -49.14 10.90
N ARG A 672 14.19 -48.36 10.49
CA ARG A 672 13.54 -48.39 9.15
C ARG A 672 12.45 -47.32 8.99
N GLY A 673 12.37 -46.72 7.79
CA GLY A 673 11.14 -46.18 7.20
C GLY A 673 10.67 -44.77 7.62
N GLY A 674 10.89 -43.77 6.77
CA GLY A 674 9.97 -42.63 6.59
C GLY A 674 9.00 -42.91 5.43
N PRO A 675 8.55 -41.91 4.65
CA PRO A 675 8.69 -40.45 4.83
C PRO A 675 7.35 -39.69 4.71
N LEU A 676 7.36 -38.35 4.82
CA LEU A 676 6.77 -37.41 3.83
C LEU A 676 6.95 -35.94 4.27
N SER A 677 7.11 -35.06 3.27
CA SER A 677 7.21 -33.59 3.35
C SER A 677 5.98 -32.98 2.63
N PRO A 678 5.81 -31.65 2.37
CA PRO A 678 6.66 -30.49 2.72
C PRO A 678 5.92 -29.18 3.16
N ALA A 679 6.68 -28.20 3.69
CA ALA A 679 6.69 -26.74 3.36
C ALA A 679 5.41 -25.85 3.32
N PRO A 680 5.52 -24.49 3.28
CA PRO A 680 6.50 -23.61 3.94
C PRO A 680 5.90 -22.34 4.63
N ALA A 681 6.80 -21.61 5.30
CA ALA A 681 6.71 -20.32 5.98
C ALA A 681 5.95 -19.13 5.32
N GLN A 682 5.54 -18.15 6.17
CA GLN A 682 6.17 -16.81 6.20
C GLN A 682 5.70 -15.90 7.36
N ASP A 683 6.63 -15.18 7.99
CA ASP A 683 6.39 -14.01 8.86
C ASP A 683 6.45 -12.69 8.05
N PRO A 684 5.72 -11.63 8.45
CA PRO A 684 6.05 -10.25 8.11
C PRO A 684 6.65 -9.46 9.29
N ARG A 685 7.67 -8.64 9.01
CA ARG A 685 8.39 -7.78 9.98
C ARG A 685 7.59 -6.53 10.37
N ALA A 686 7.79 -6.04 11.60
CA ALA A 686 7.35 -4.71 12.04
C ALA A 686 8.46 -3.63 11.91
N GLY A 687 8.13 -2.34 12.14
CA GLY A 687 9.12 -1.25 12.26
C GLY A 687 8.56 0.18 12.16
N PRO A 688 8.49 0.96 13.27
CA PRO A 688 7.96 2.35 13.32
C PRO A 688 9.07 3.42 13.48
N PRO A 689 8.70 4.73 13.55
CA PRO A 689 9.17 5.53 14.71
C PRO A 689 8.24 6.69 15.22
N TRP A 690 8.07 6.80 16.56
CA TRP A 690 8.28 7.94 17.52
C TRP A 690 7.91 9.43 17.19
N PRO A 691 7.88 10.40 18.16
CA PRO A 691 8.06 10.40 19.65
C PRO A 691 7.03 11.24 20.50
N VAL A 692 7.19 11.36 21.85
CA VAL A 692 7.11 12.60 22.72
C VAL A 692 6.98 12.34 24.27
N GLY A 693 7.78 13.05 25.11
CA GLY A 693 7.57 13.46 26.56
C GLY A 693 7.52 12.42 27.72
N SER A 694 7.77 12.69 29.04
CA SER A 694 8.31 13.83 29.83
C SER A 694 8.59 13.45 31.35
N CYS A 695 9.24 14.33 32.15
CA CYS A 695 9.34 14.39 33.66
C CYS A 695 10.63 13.86 34.43
N CYS A 696 10.75 14.10 35.77
CA CYS A 696 12.01 14.41 36.54
C CYS A 696 12.23 13.55 37.85
N GLU A 697 13.20 13.70 38.78
CA GLU A 697 14.24 14.74 39.07
C GLU A 697 15.61 14.30 39.72
N ARG A 698 15.74 13.96 41.04
CA ARG A 698 17.04 14.04 41.82
C ARG A 698 17.64 12.73 42.43
N ARG A 699 18.98 12.57 42.22
CA ARG A 699 20.14 12.11 43.08
C ARG A 699 19.96 11.17 44.31
N PRO A 700 20.98 10.35 44.73
CA PRO A 700 22.45 10.60 44.70
C PRO A 700 23.40 9.43 44.27
N ARG A 701 24.69 9.48 44.68
CA ARG A 701 25.91 8.67 44.33
C ARG A 701 26.14 7.44 45.28
N PRO A 702 27.15 6.52 45.14
CA PRO A 702 28.48 6.62 44.45
C PRO A 702 29.18 5.37 43.78
N GLY A 703 29.87 5.60 42.64
CA GLY A 703 31.15 4.96 42.20
C GLY A 703 31.23 3.43 41.93
N PRO A 704 32.44 2.86 41.64
CA PRO A 704 33.59 3.40 40.87
C PRO A 704 34.26 2.40 39.85
N TRP A 705 35.31 2.83 39.11
CA TRP A 705 36.20 2.04 38.20
C TRP A 705 35.56 1.52 36.87
N LEU A 706 36.24 1.27 35.73
CA LEU A 706 37.62 1.56 35.24
C LEU A 706 37.72 1.68 33.67
N ARG A 707 38.91 2.07 33.18
CA ARG A 707 39.42 2.30 31.80
C ARG A 707 39.75 1.00 31.00
N PRO A 708 40.36 0.97 29.76
CA PRO A 708 40.91 2.07 28.90
C PRO A 708 40.67 2.04 27.35
N THR A 709 41.01 3.19 26.73
CA THR A 709 41.58 3.53 25.39
C THR A 709 42.07 2.42 24.41
N LEU A 710 42.18 2.66 23.09
CA LEU A 710 43.19 3.47 22.32
C LEU A 710 42.66 3.76 20.86
N ARG A 711 43.23 4.56 19.94
CA ARG A 711 44.46 5.40 19.82
C ARG A 711 44.28 6.52 18.76
N GLY A 712 45.21 7.48 18.67
CA GLY A 712 45.33 8.47 17.57
C GLY A 712 46.67 9.26 17.60
N ARG A 713 47.13 9.84 16.48
CA ARG A 713 48.40 10.62 16.33
C ARG A 713 48.41 11.90 17.22
N ALA A 714 49.53 12.60 17.56
CA ALA A 714 50.77 12.86 16.81
C ALA A 714 51.98 13.39 17.65
N THR A 715 53.20 13.37 17.05
CA THR A 715 54.34 14.33 17.14
C THR A 715 54.91 14.90 18.47
N THR A 716 56.11 14.41 18.86
CA THR A 716 57.41 15.14 19.14
C THR A 716 57.53 16.38 20.07
N PRO A 717 58.73 16.69 20.67
CA PRO A 717 59.96 15.88 20.93
C PRO A 717 60.71 16.14 22.28
N HIS A 718 61.81 15.39 22.50
CA HIS A 718 63.04 15.78 23.24
C HIS A 718 63.14 15.65 24.80
N PRO A 719 64.36 15.63 25.41
CA PRO A 719 64.76 14.65 26.46
C PRO A 719 65.35 15.36 27.74
N PRO A 720 66.26 14.80 28.61
CA PRO A 720 66.91 13.47 28.68
C PRO A 720 67.10 12.81 30.08
N SER A 721 67.83 11.68 30.06
CA SER A 721 68.77 11.16 31.09
C SER A 721 68.28 10.08 32.07
N GLY A 722 69.18 9.13 32.42
CA GLY A 722 69.16 8.51 33.75
C GLY A 722 69.33 7.00 33.97
N ARG A 723 70.41 6.34 33.48
CA ARG A 723 70.99 5.08 34.05
C ARG A 723 70.10 3.80 33.96
N GLN A 724 70.54 2.57 34.26
CA GLN A 724 71.83 1.85 34.16
C GLN A 724 71.53 0.32 34.14
N ALA A 725 72.52 -0.48 33.72
CA ALA A 725 72.48 -1.95 33.52
C ALA A 725 71.71 -2.39 32.26
#